data_AF-A0A6M5UNF9-F1
#
_entry.id   AF-A0A6M5UNF9-F1
#
_cell.length_a   1.000
_cell.length_b   1.000
_cell.length_c   1.000
_cell.angle_alpha   90.00
_cell.angle_beta   90.00
_cell.angle_gamma   90.00
#
_symmetry.space_group_name_H-M   'P 1'
#
loop_
_entity.id
_entity.type
_entity.pdbx_description
1 polymer ?
#
loop_
_entity_poly.entity_id
_entity_poly.type
_entity_poly.pdbx_seq_one_letter_code
_entity_poly.pdbx_strand_id
1 'polypeptide(L)'
;MTQRWMRALAGAMVVPLALSLAPAAATAATSEAPTNGLLAAYDFADGSGTALTDVSGNGVDGSLVAGGRWRAGTLAFDGGNYVRLPDGVLQGRTAATVTVMAKPDATALGRNNFLWSFGGSGDAATGQFFLGTNSHRAAISPTNWRGEQQVAWGAYQAGVWRQTTVTIEPDDNGTSTLTAYLDGVQVAQKTGSTVSLDDLTTHTNNLIGRSSYNGDAAFTGEISNVRVYDRALSADEVAQAAAADATEAADEAAFTAALDALTLGDTGNVTADLELPSEISGAQVTWTSSNPAVITDDGKVTPSTDDATVTLTATVTLGGYSAQKRFTVMVPAPIETAEQAAARLVLPYVLTAGTTLPTEVAGADVTWASDDESLVTAAGEVVGAAEGLADVELTATVTLGAASATKVFRQKVSEADPAFVAGYTRKALGGHEAMLDLSMHLALSTDGTPFRALNLNQGVLWPEADFEAEPRSGVTKQLSDPYVFRMKDGSFGVIATQTNRDGAHDETATGKALLFTSDDLVQFEQADELLDLRTDEQVVEPAVDFDGSAGEYRITWRTPDGATFVNTTADFSEISTPRASSVTSASDAPDANIDDAVLRSEAVLTRSEADVLSRRFTPVTNTAIDAPADLELAVGDDLPSTDDLARAAQAQATYSDGSGGDIAVDWDAADLAAVDTTTPGTYEVSGTVRTVDQLPLRSEAKADPQVFMWEGKYYFLATTEDDHQRSLYLYESETLEGLATAERHIIYDDWDNLAWAPEVHELDGSLYLNWARGSTWDRVTSTVAKLDEGGDILDPDDWGFDEAQPVVREDGTALKSDGITLDMTYFEANGQWYAMWSQRTTRPYIDSADLWIATIDPAQPWRLTSDAVTIARPTYAWERSTEVVEGPFALHHDGKLVITFSGAGTDRTYMVGQLEVDEDADLLDPTSWTKLNAPLLTSASVPGQFGPGHNAYFTDTDGTLITSIHARVNGGPRVSGVRAVRWGEFGNLLLDLTADRQALPENRDVTLTITVTGLAEPILSAAATTRCVAGRNVLVATLTNHGTAPQTVTVTTPHGVRSAIAIGAGKSVSTSFATRLTDLPAGTVTAQAHGSGDEATAHYPAGSCR
;
A
#
# COMPACT_ATOMS: atom_id res chain seq x y z
N MET A 1 32.77 50.17 -36.04
CA MET A 1 31.92 49.78 -34.90
C MET A 1 32.49 48.48 -34.36
N THR A 2 33.15 48.54 -33.20
CA THR A 2 34.24 47.65 -32.81
C THR A 2 34.22 47.32 -31.31
N GLN A 3 34.13 46.01 -31.00
CA GLN A 3 35.08 45.20 -30.21
C GLN A 3 35.11 45.21 -28.65
N ARG A 4 35.38 43.99 -28.10
CA ARG A 4 36.09 43.55 -26.84
C ARG A 4 35.20 43.08 -25.65
N TRP A 5 35.26 41.85 -25.11
CA TRP A 5 36.32 40.99 -24.49
C TRP A 5 36.77 41.40 -23.05
N MET A 6 36.56 40.56 -22.02
CA MET A 6 37.58 39.79 -21.23
C MET A 6 37.15 39.34 -19.81
N ARG A 7 37.68 38.15 -19.42
CA ARG A 7 37.74 37.50 -18.08
C ARG A 7 38.65 38.26 -17.09
N ALA A 8 38.51 38.04 -15.77
CA ALA A 8 39.58 38.21 -14.78
C ALA A 8 39.42 37.31 -13.52
N LEU A 9 40.56 36.82 -13.02
CA LEU A 9 40.84 35.98 -11.86
C LEU A 9 41.16 36.79 -10.59
N ALA A 10 40.99 36.13 -9.42
CA ALA A 10 41.80 36.10 -8.18
C ALA A 10 42.21 37.40 -7.43
N GLY A 11 42.05 37.35 -6.09
CA GLY A 11 42.71 38.26 -5.14
C GLY A 11 42.35 37.98 -3.68
N ALA A 12 43.31 37.46 -2.91
CA ALA A 12 43.24 37.16 -1.48
C ALA A 12 43.09 38.42 -0.60
N MET A 13 42.43 38.27 0.56
CA MET A 13 42.44 39.28 1.62
C MET A 13 42.79 38.66 2.98
N VAL A 14 43.94 39.11 3.49
CA VAL A 14 44.52 38.84 4.81
C VAL A 14 43.73 39.60 5.88
N VAL A 15 43.39 38.95 6.99
CA VAL A 15 42.84 39.59 8.21
C VAL A 15 43.84 39.38 9.36
N PRO A 16 44.12 40.40 10.20
CA PRO A 16 45.35 40.48 10.97
C PRO A 16 45.30 39.75 12.32
N LEU A 17 46.46 39.21 12.69
CA LEU A 17 46.79 38.66 14.01
C LEU A 17 46.67 39.76 15.08
N ALA A 18 45.68 39.64 15.96
CA ALA A 18 45.62 40.41 17.21
C ALA A 18 46.35 39.63 18.31
N LEU A 19 47.45 40.19 18.81
CA LEU A 19 48.07 39.76 20.06
C LEU A 19 47.08 39.97 21.22
N SER A 20 46.49 38.90 21.73
CA SER A 20 45.87 38.89 23.06
C SER A 20 46.86 38.37 24.09
N LEU A 21 47.10 39.17 25.13
CA LEU A 21 47.88 38.80 26.30
C LEU A 21 47.42 37.46 26.87
N ALA A 22 48.37 36.57 27.14
CA ALA A 22 48.14 35.36 27.90
C ALA A 22 47.55 35.70 29.29
N PRO A 23 46.38 35.16 29.67
CA PRO A 23 46.02 35.05 31.07
C PRO A 23 47.00 34.06 31.71
N ALA A 24 47.37 34.34 32.96
CA ALA A 24 48.16 33.47 33.80
C ALA A 24 47.62 32.04 33.76
N ALA A 25 48.51 31.05 33.81
CA ALA A 25 48.19 29.64 33.99
C ALA A 25 47.23 29.48 35.18
N ALA A 26 45.94 29.36 34.90
CA ALA A 26 45.00 28.75 35.80
C ALA A 26 45.42 27.28 35.87
N THR A 27 45.86 26.84 37.04
CA THR A 27 45.93 25.43 37.42
C THR A 27 44.72 24.71 36.85
N ALA A 28 44.95 23.67 36.04
CA ALA A 28 43.90 22.79 35.56
C ALA A 28 43.07 22.33 36.76
N ALA A 29 41.87 22.91 36.88
CA ALA A 29 40.90 22.47 37.86
C ALA A 29 40.52 21.04 37.48
N THR A 30 40.48 20.16 38.47
CA THR A 30 40.01 18.78 38.32
C THR A 30 38.68 18.74 37.58
N SER A 31 38.61 17.97 36.50
CA SER A 31 37.50 17.89 35.54
C SER A 31 36.28 17.11 36.06
N GLU A 32 36.11 17.02 37.37
CA GLU A 32 35.01 16.27 37.98
C GLU A 32 33.90 17.21 38.45
N ALA A 33 32.66 16.75 38.32
CA ALA A 33 31.50 17.46 38.82
C ALA A 33 31.56 17.64 40.35
N PRO A 34 30.97 18.72 40.91
CA PRO A 34 30.93 18.92 42.36
C PRO A 34 30.24 17.76 43.08
N THR A 35 30.79 17.34 44.22
CA THR A 35 30.23 16.25 45.06
C THR A 35 29.67 16.74 46.41
N ASN A 36 30.00 17.98 46.82
CA ASN A 36 29.49 18.56 48.05
C ASN A 36 27.97 18.80 47.95
N GLY A 37 27.19 18.25 48.87
CA GLY A 37 25.73 18.33 48.91
C GLY A 37 25.03 17.37 47.95
N LEU A 38 25.76 16.45 47.31
CA LEU A 38 25.19 15.47 46.37
C LEU A 38 24.32 14.46 47.14
N LEU A 39 23.04 14.36 46.76
CA LEU A 39 22.06 13.43 47.30
C LEU A 39 21.94 12.17 46.46
N ALA A 40 21.97 12.30 45.15
CA ALA A 40 21.88 11.20 44.21
C ALA A 40 22.62 11.53 42.92
N ALA A 41 23.26 10.54 42.31
CA ALA A 41 23.85 10.65 40.99
C ALA A 41 23.57 9.38 40.19
N TYR A 42 23.25 9.55 38.92
CA TYR A 42 22.95 8.48 37.98
C TYR A 42 23.75 8.75 36.70
N ASP A 43 24.61 7.82 36.31
CA ASP A 43 25.46 7.88 35.11
C ASP A 43 24.97 6.95 33.99
N PHE A 44 23.94 6.15 34.26
CA PHE A 44 23.32 5.22 33.33
C PHE A 44 24.28 4.21 32.67
N ALA A 45 25.52 4.08 33.17
CA ALA A 45 26.57 3.26 32.57
C ALA A 45 26.43 1.76 32.88
N ASP A 46 26.01 1.44 34.11
CA ASP A 46 25.90 0.05 34.61
C ASP A 46 24.44 -0.45 34.73
N GLY A 47 23.50 0.27 34.11
CA GLY A 47 22.09 -0.08 34.18
C GLY A 47 21.77 -1.36 33.41
N SER A 48 21.05 -2.28 34.05
CA SER A 48 20.52 -3.48 33.41
C SER A 48 19.19 -3.90 34.04
N GLY A 49 18.32 -4.52 33.24
CA GLY A 49 16.98 -4.87 33.69
C GLY A 49 16.21 -3.63 34.15
N THR A 50 15.57 -3.70 35.33
CA THR A 50 14.71 -2.63 35.85
C THR A 50 15.36 -1.75 36.92
N ALA A 51 16.65 -1.92 37.21
CA ALA A 51 17.32 -1.19 38.30
C ALA A 51 18.24 -0.08 37.75
N LEU A 52 18.17 1.11 38.36
CA LEU A 52 19.12 2.20 38.12
C LEU A 52 19.86 2.49 39.43
N THR A 53 21.15 2.19 39.48
CA THR A 53 21.96 2.36 40.69
C THR A 53 22.32 3.83 40.93
N ASP A 54 22.24 4.27 42.19
CA ASP A 54 22.76 5.57 42.62
C ASP A 54 24.28 5.48 42.87
N VAL A 55 25.05 6.13 42.00
CA VAL A 55 26.53 6.13 42.06
C VAL A 55 27.08 7.17 43.04
N SER A 56 26.23 7.98 43.68
CA SER A 56 26.68 8.89 44.76
C SER A 56 27.05 8.15 46.05
N GLY A 57 26.57 6.91 46.21
CA GLY A 57 26.77 6.10 47.41
C GLY A 57 25.76 6.36 48.54
N ASN A 58 24.69 7.12 48.29
CA ASN A 58 23.66 7.44 49.29
C ASN A 58 22.45 6.49 49.26
N GLY A 59 22.41 5.55 48.31
CA GLY A 59 21.39 4.49 48.24
C GLY A 59 20.04 4.96 47.71
N VAL A 60 20.02 6.00 46.87
CA VAL A 60 18.81 6.53 46.23
C VAL A 60 18.56 5.80 44.90
N ASP A 61 18.55 4.47 44.91
CA ASP A 61 18.42 3.66 43.70
C ASP A 61 17.06 3.87 43.01
N GLY A 62 17.08 4.08 41.70
CA GLY A 62 15.90 4.21 40.86
C GLY A 62 15.39 2.86 40.33
N SER A 63 14.13 2.83 39.92
CA SER A 63 13.51 1.69 39.23
C SER A 63 12.93 2.12 37.90
N LEU A 64 13.34 1.45 36.83
CA LEU A 64 12.80 1.64 35.49
C LEU A 64 11.40 1.02 35.39
N VAL A 65 10.45 1.78 34.86
CA VAL A 65 9.05 1.42 34.71
C VAL A 65 8.69 1.32 33.23
N ALA A 66 7.89 0.31 32.89
CA ALA A 66 7.41 0.01 31.52
C ALA A 66 8.52 -0.28 30.50
N GLY A 67 9.67 -0.82 30.94
CA GLY A 67 10.78 -1.20 30.08
C GLY A 67 11.70 -0.03 29.74
N GLY A 68 12.51 -0.17 28.69
CA GLY A 68 13.47 0.83 28.24
C GLY A 68 14.77 0.20 27.76
N ARG A 69 15.37 0.76 26.71
CA ARG A 69 16.61 0.25 26.13
C ARG A 69 17.81 0.94 26.78
N TRP A 70 18.54 0.20 27.59
CA TRP A 70 19.88 0.61 28.01
C TRP A 70 20.78 0.66 26.77
N ARG A 71 21.54 1.74 26.63
CA ARG A 71 22.61 1.89 25.65
C ARG A 71 23.91 2.08 26.43
N ALA A 72 25.05 1.96 25.77
CA ALA A 72 26.34 2.13 26.42
C ALA A 72 26.48 3.57 26.96
N GLY A 73 26.22 3.77 28.27
CA GLY A 73 26.28 5.09 28.93
C GLY A 73 24.99 5.91 28.94
N THR A 74 23.86 5.39 28.40
CA THR A 74 22.58 6.15 28.38
C THR A 74 21.35 5.26 28.54
N LEU A 75 20.22 5.86 28.90
CA LEU A 75 18.90 5.23 28.82
C LEU A 75 18.05 5.91 27.74
N ALA A 76 17.53 5.11 26.82
CA ALA A 76 16.58 5.56 25.81
C ALA A 76 15.15 5.57 26.37
N PHE A 77 14.44 6.67 26.10
CA PHE A 77 13.04 6.87 26.44
C PHE A 77 12.19 6.92 25.16
N ASP A 78 11.15 6.09 25.08
CA ASP A 78 10.29 5.89 23.92
C ASP A 78 8.89 6.54 24.06
N GLY A 79 8.63 7.18 25.21
CA GLY A 79 7.34 7.78 25.53
C GLY A 79 6.39 6.86 26.31
N GLY A 80 6.75 5.59 26.46
CA GLY A 80 6.10 4.63 27.36
C GLY A 80 6.85 4.43 28.68
N ASN A 81 8.19 4.48 28.65
CA ASN A 81 9.03 4.22 29.82
C ASN A 81 9.49 5.45 30.62
N TYR A 82 9.86 5.23 31.88
CA TYR A 82 10.42 6.26 32.78
C TYR A 82 11.09 5.65 34.01
N VAL A 83 11.87 6.45 34.75
CA VAL A 83 12.47 6.00 36.02
C VAL A 83 11.71 6.59 37.20
N ARG A 84 11.37 5.73 38.17
CA ARG A 84 10.82 6.10 39.48
C ARG A 84 11.92 6.04 40.54
N LEU A 85 12.14 7.16 41.23
CA LEU A 85 13.06 7.25 42.36
C LEU A 85 12.33 6.96 43.69
N PRO A 86 13.06 6.64 44.78
CA PRO A 86 12.47 6.43 46.09
C PRO A 86 11.68 7.64 46.60
N ASP A 87 10.80 7.43 47.58
CA ASP A 87 10.10 8.52 48.23
C ASP A 87 11.09 9.39 49.04
N GLY A 88 10.79 10.69 49.15
CA GLY A 88 11.49 11.59 50.06
C GLY A 88 12.81 12.17 49.58
N VAL A 89 13.16 12.07 48.28
CA VAL A 89 14.45 12.56 47.74
C VAL A 89 14.78 14.00 48.18
N LEU A 90 13.81 14.92 48.09
CA LEU A 90 13.96 16.32 48.51
C LEU A 90 13.21 16.67 49.79
N GLN A 91 12.77 15.67 50.58
CA GLN A 91 11.95 15.92 51.76
C GLN A 91 12.73 16.69 52.84
N GLY A 92 12.14 17.79 53.33
CA GLY A 92 12.72 18.64 54.37
C GLY A 92 13.92 19.48 53.92
N ARG A 93 14.11 19.63 52.60
CA ARG A 93 15.16 20.48 52.02
C ARG A 93 14.58 21.85 51.67
N THR A 94 15.30 22.91 52.00
CA THR A 94 14.91 24.28 51.68
C THR A 94 15.58 24.81 50.42
N ALA A 95 16.64 24.14 49.95
CA ALA A 95 17.34 24.42 48.70
C ALA A 95 17.64 23.10 47.96
N ALA A 96 17.74 23.17 46.64
CA ALA A 96 18.14 22.03 45.81
C ALA A 96 18.77 22.46 44.48
N THR A 97 19.52 21.54 43.88
CA THR A 97 19.93 21.62 42.47
C THR A 97 19.63 20.30 41.79
N VAL A 98 19.08 20.33 40.58
CA VAL A 98 18.96 19.14 39.72
C VAL A 98 19.65 19.44 38.40
N THR A 99 20.63 18.61 38.04
CA THR A 99 21.29 18.63 36.72
C THR A 99 20.81 17.44 35.91
N VAL A 100 20.63 17.62 34.61
CA VAL A 100 20.32 16.54 33.67
C VAL A 100 21.01 16.79 32.33
N MET A 101 21.69 15.77 31.82
CA MET A 101 22.23 15.74 30.46
C MET A 101 21.28 14.93 29.57
N ALA A 102 20.63 15.59 28.62
CA ALA A 102 19.57 15.00 27.79
C ALA A 102 19.68 15.36 26.31
N LYS A 103 19.22 14.44 25.46
CA LYS A 103 19.09 14.58 23.99
C LYS A 103 17.63 14.29 23.60
N PRO A 104 16.74 15.30 23.62
CA PRO A 104 15.35 15.14 23.21
C PRO A 104 15.23 14.87 21.70
N ASP A 105 14.24 14.10 21.29
CA ASP A 105 13.85 13.99 19.88
C ASP A 105 12.83 15.08 19.49
N ALA A 106 12.43 15.11 18.21
CA ALA A 106 11.44 16.09 17.72
C ALA A 106 10.07 15.92 18.41
N THR A 107 9.70 14.68 18.75
CA THR A 107 8.44 14.35 19.42
C THR A 107 8.38 14.95 20.82
N ALA A 108 9.46 14.88 21.59
CA ALA A 108 9.53 15.42 22.94
C ALA A 108 9.39 16.94 22.98
N LEU A 109 9.84 17.63 21.93
CA LEU A 109 9.70 19.08 21.81
C LEU A 109 8.28 19.51 21.42
N GLY A 110 7.48 18.62 20.83
CA GLY A 110 6.13 18.90 20.33
C GLY A 110 4.98 18.62 21.31
N ARG A 111 5.24 17.97 22.46
CA ARG A 111 4.19 17.51 23.40
C ARG A 111 4.51 17.80 24.86
N ASN A 112 3.50 17.81 25.73
CA ASN A 112 3.73 17.95 27.17
C ASN A 112 4.39 16.68 27.73
N ASN A 113 5.62 16.81 28.20
CA ASN A 113 6.39 15.79 28.91
C ASN A 113 7.50 16.48 29.72
N PHE A 114 8.01 15.81 30.75
CA PHE A 114 9.05 16.36 31.65
C PHE A 114 10.32 15.50 31.61
N LEU A 115 11.48 16.14 31.69
CA LEU A 115 12.77 15.48 31.89
C LEU A 115 12.90 14.92 33.30
N TRP A 116 12.35 15.61 34.29
CA TRP A 116 12.23 15.12 35.66
C TRP A 116 11.15 15.88 36.44
N SER A 117 10.65 15.26 37.50
CA SER A 117 9.69 15.83 38.44
C SER A 117 10.00 15.31 39.86
N PHE A 118 10.02 16.18 40.86
CA PHE A 118 10.25 15.85 42.27
C PHE A 118 9.13 16.41 43.13
N GLY A 119 8.78 15.68 44.20
CA GLY A 119 7.70 16.07 45.11
C GLY A 119 6.47 15.17 44.97
N GLY A 120 5.31 15.79 44.82
CA GLY A 120 4.00 15.16 44.80
C GLY A 120 3.38 15.05 43.41
N SER A 121 2.10 14.67 43.38
CA SER A 121 1.32 14.55 42.14
C SER A 121 0.68 15.88 41.75
N GLY A 122 0.78 16.19 40.46
CA GLY A 122 0.10 17.33 39.84
C GLY A 122 -1.42 17.14 39.80
N ASP A 123 -1.91 15.92 39.56
CA ASP A 123 -3.34 15.60 39.56
C ASP A 123 -3.95 15.66 40.96
N ALA A 124 -3.24 15.15 41.97
CA ALA A 124 -3.68 15.20 43.37
C ALA A 124 -3.49 16.59 44.00
N ALA A 125 -2.91 17.55 43.26
CA ALA A 125 -2.62 18.90 43.71
C ALA A 125 -1.78 18.95 45.01
N THR A 126 -0.78 18.06 45.10
CA THR A 126 0.09 17.92 46.29
C THR A 126 1.44 18.63 46.16
N GLY A 127 1.64 19.35 45.06
CA GLY A 127 2.83 20.15 44.77
C GLY A 127 3.91 19.37 44.02
N GLN A 128 4.67 20.06 43.16
CA GLN A 128 5.76 19.48 42.39
C GLN A 128 6.82 20.52 42.01
N PHE A 129 8.06 20.06 41.84
CA PHE A 129 9.19 20.78 41.28
C PHE A 129 9.70 20.03 40.05
N PHE A 130 9.68 20.65 38.87
CA PHE A 130 9.90 19.92 37.61
C PHE A 130 10.61 20.73 36.53
N LEU A 131 11.12 20.00 35.53
CA LEU A 131 11.66 20.54 34.28
C LEU A 131 10.88 19.99 33.08
N GLY A 132 10.16 20.86 32.38
CA GLY A 132 9.38 20.52 31.18
C GLY A 132 10.18 20.68 29.88
N THR A 133 9.95 19.76 28.94
CA THR A 133 10.72 19.67 27.68
C THR A 133 10.20 20.61 26.60
N ASN A 134 8.94 20.54 26.16
CA ASN A 134 8.44 21.34 25.01
C ASN A 134 8.58 22.86 25.13
N SER A 135 8.38 23.42 26.33
CA SER A 135 8.43 24.86 26.61
C SER A 135 9.71 25.30 27.30
N HIS A 136 10.64 24.36 27.55
CA HIS A 136 11.91 24.57 28.26
C HIS A 136 11.75 25.47 29.47
N ARG A 137 10.99 24.92 30.43
CA ARG A 137 10.59 25.64 31.64
C ARG A 137 10.88 24.80 32.86
N ALA A 138 11.42 25.45 33.89
CA ALA A 138 11.48 24.89 35.22
C ALA A 138 10.42 25.57 36.07
N ALA A 139 9.68 24.81 36.85
CA ALA A 139 8.62 25.36 37.68
C ALA A 139 8.51 24.63 39.02
N ILE A 140 8.03 25.37 40.02
CA ILE A 140 7.59 24.82 41.29
C ILE A 140 6.14 25.23 41.55
N SER A 141 5.34 24.31 42.06
CA SER A 141 3.94 24.53 42.42
C SER A 141 3.64 23.92 43.78
N PRO A 142 2.87 24.59 44.66
CA PRO A 142 2.39 24.00 45.90
C PRO A 142 1.17 23.07 45.67
N THR A 143 0.60 23.09 44.46
CA THR A 143 -0.62 22.34 44.11
C THR A 143 -0.49 21.68 42.74
N ASN A 144 -1.11 22.27 41.70
CA ASN A 144 -1.11 21.85 40.31
C ASN A 144 -0.77 23.04 39.39
N TRP A 145 -1.10 22.97 38.10
CA TRP A 145 -0.73 23.96 37.10
C TRP A 145 -1.24 25.38 37.43
N ARG A 146 -2.29 25.50 38.26
CA ARG A 146 -2.84 26.80 38.69
C ARG A 146 -1.93 27.56 39.66
N GLY A 147 -1.04 26.87 40.36
CA GLY A 147 -0.17 27.43 41.40
C GLY A 147 1.29 27.59 41.00
N GLU A 148 1.63 27.32 39.73
CA GLU A 148 3.01 27.26 39.26
C GLU A 148 3.72 28.63 39.29
N GLN A 149 4.96 28.60 39.76
CA GLN A 149 5.93 29.68 39.58
C GLN A 149 7.11 29.15 38.79
N GLN A 150 7.39 29.78 37.65
CA GLN A 150 8.28 29.24 36.65
C GLN A 150 9.33 30.22 36.14
N VAL A 151 10.38 29.65 35.58
CA VAL A 151 11.32 30.28 34.66
C VAL A 151 11.26 29.52 33.33
N ALA A 152 11.33 30.24 32.21
CA ALA A 152 11.32 29.64 30.87
C ALA A 152 12.38 30.32 29.99
N TRP A 153 12.94 29.57 29.04
CA TRP A 153 13.97 30.04 28.11
C TRP A 153 13.76 29.50 26.70
N GLY A 154 14.71 29.79 25.79
CA GLY A 154 14.66 29.33 24.39
C GLY A 154 14.71 27.81 24.24
N ALA A 155 14.23 27.31 23.10
CA ALA A 155 14.02 25.88 22.89
C ALA A 155 15.33 25.08 22.70
N TYR A 156 15.34 23.81 23.15
CA TYR A 156 16.33 22.82 22.69
C TYR A 156 16.19 22.56 21.19
N GLN A 157 17.27 22.02 20.63
CA GLN A 157 17.28 21.42 19.31
C GLN A 157 17.11 19.90 19.45
N ALA A 158 16.23 19.31 18.63
CA ALA A 158 16.09 17.87 18.57
C ALA A 158 17.42 17.22 18.18
N GLY A 159 17.76 16.10 18.83
CA GLY A 159 18.97 15.34 18.55
C GLY A 159 20.27 15.93 19.09
N VAL A 160 20.22 17.00 19.91
CA VAL A 160 21.42 17.65 20.46
C VAL A 160 21.49 17.43 21.98
N TRP A 161 22.61 16.88 22.45
CA TRP A 161 22.91 16.77 23.88
C TRP A 161 23.08 18.16 24.51
N ARG A 162 22.38 18.39 25.63
CA ARG A 162 22.45 19.62 26.41
C ARG A 162 22.31 19.31 27.90
N GLN A 163 23.10 20.00 28.72
CA GLN A 163 22.98 19.92 30.17
C GLN A 163 22.08 21.06 30.66
N THR A 164 20.94 20.73 31.28
CA THR A 164 20.13 21.72 32.00
C THR A 164 20.31 21.55 33.50
N THR A 165 20.53 22.67 34.18
CA THR A 165 20.63 22.72 35.64
C THR A 165 19.58 23.70 36.19
N VAL A 166 18.82 23.25 37.18
CA VAL A 166 17.84 24.10 37.88
C VAL A 166 18.20 24.16 39.35
N THR A 167 18.37 25.37 39.89
CA THR A 167 18.59 25.62 41.32
C THR A 167 17.38 26.29 41.95
N ILE A 168 17.07 25.94 43.20
CA ILE A 168 16.10 26.64 44.04
C ILE A 168 16.72 26.88 45.43
N GLU A 169 16.60 28.10 45.96
CA GLU A 169 17.10 28.47 47.29
C GLU A 169 16.19 29.49 48.00
N PRO A 170 16.16 29.51 49.34
CA PRO A 170 15.32 30.44 50.08
C PRO A 170 15.94 31.85 50.11
N ASP A 171 15.09 32.86 49.95
CA ASP A 171 15.42 34.28 50.13
C ASP A 171 15.24 34.69 51.61
N ASP A 172 15.95 35.74 52.05
CA ASP A 172 15.91 36.25 53.45
C ASP A 172 14.51 36.68 53.94
N ASN A 173 13.57 36.93 53.02
CA ASN A 173 12.22 37.42 53.27
C ASN A 173 11.15 36.30 53.26
N GLY A 174 11.56 35.03 53.24
CA GLY A 174 10.65 33.87 53.22
C GLY A 174 10.04 33.56 51.84
N THR A 175 10.63 34.10 50.76
CA THR A 175 10.36 33.66 49.38
C THR A 175 11.49 32.74 48.89
N SER A 176 11.50 32.32 47.63
CA SER A 176 12.58 31.53 47.04
C SER A 176 13.04 32.09 45.69
N THR A 177 14.29 31.81 45.34
CA THR A 177 14.86 32.12 44.03
C THR A 177 15.02 30.83 43.23
N LEU A 178 14.43 30.79 42.04
CA LEU A 178 14.55 29.72 41.05
C LEU A 178 15.46 30.18 39.91
N THR A 179 16.55 29.46 39.62
CA THR A 179 17.49 29.79 38.54
C THR A 179 17.69 28.60 37.60
N ALA A 180 17.66 28.84 36.29
CA ALA A 180 17.91 27.83 35.27
C ALA A 180 19.18 28.16 34.48
N TYR A 181 19.96 27.13 34.20
CA TYR A 181 21.19 27.18 33.43
C TYR A 181 21.11 26.17 32.29
N LEU A 182 21.64 26.55 31.12
CA LEU A 182 21.84 25.68 29.97
C LEU A 182 23.33 25.66 29.64
N ASP A 183 23.93 24.47 29.61
CA ASP A 183 25.36 24.23 29.38
C ASP A 183 26.28 25.13 30.23
N GLY A 184 25.95 25.25 31.52
CA GLY A 184 26.73 26.04 32.47
C GLY A 184 26.42 27.54 32.49
N VAL A 185 25.61 28.04 31.55
CA VAL A 185 25.28 29.47 31.43
C VAL A 185 23.88 29.73 31.96
N GLN A 186 23.72 30.74 32.82
CA GLN A 186 22.42 31.15 33.33
C GLN A 186 21.53 31.68 32.19
N VAL A 187 20.36 31.05 32.01
CA VAL A 187 19.40 31.40 30.93
C VAL A 187 18.12 32.05 31.46
N ALA A 188 17.74 31.78 32.70
CA ALA A 188 16.55 32.38 33.30
C ALA A 188 16.64 32.40 34.83
N GLN A 189 15.97 33.37 35.46
CA GLN A 189 15.88 33.47 36.91
C GLN A 189 14.55 34.10 37.34
N LYS A 190 14.00 33.61 38.44
CA LYS A 190 12.86 34.19 39.14
C LYS A 190 13.21 34.33 40.61
N THR A 191 13.41 35.58 41.03
CA THR A 191 13.56 35.95 42.45
C THR A 191 12.20 36.20 43.09
N GLY A 192 12.06 36.02 44.39
CA GLY A 192 10.84 36.40 45.10
C GLY A 192 9.67 35.45 44.87
N SER A 193 9.93 34.19 44.53
CA SER A 193 8.87 33.19 44.37
C SER A 193 8.21 32.91 45.70
N THR A 194 6.88 33.07 45.77
CA THR A 194 6.11 32.77 46.98
C THR A 194 5.85 31.28 47.20
N VAL A 195 6.59 30.41 46.50
CA VAL A 195 6.50 28.94 46.59
C VAL A 195 7.91 28.42 46.80
N SER A 196 8.05 27.44 47.68
CA SER A 196 9.32 26.84 48.10
C SER A 196 9.20 25.31 48.10
N LEU A 197 10.33 24.62 48.32
CA LEU A 197 10.32 23.16 48.46
C LEU A 197 9.51 22.68 49.68
N ASP A 198 9.39 23.49 50.73
CA ASP A 198 8.59 23.17 51.92
C ASP A 198 7.08 23.18 51.64
N ASP A 199 6.64 23.80 50.54
CA ASP A 199 5.23 23.83 50.14
C ASP A 199 4.80 22.55 49.40
N LEU A 200 5.74 21.64 49.10
CA LEU A 200 5.46 20.34 48.50
C LEU A 200 4.94 19.38 49.59
N THR A 201 3.62 19.17 49.62
CA THR A 201 2.97 18.44 50.72
C THR A 201 3.26 16.94 50.75
N THR A 202 3.71 16.36 49.63
CA THR A 202 4.16 14.97 49.53
C THR A 202 5.42 14.88 48.68
N HIS A 203 6.22 13.82 48.89
CA HIS A 203 7.45 13.55 48.15
C HIS A 203 7.47 12.14 47.57
N THR A 204 6.32 11.68 47.07
CA THR A 204 6.11 10.28 46.63
C THR A 204 6.15 10.10 45.11
N ASN A 205 6.33 11.18 44.35
CA ASN A 205 6.30 11.18 42.89
C ASN A 205 7.60 11.78 42.31
N ASN A 206 8.72 11.13 42.60
CA ASN A 206 10.04 11.51 42.11
C ASN A 206 10.36 10.71 40.84
N LEU A 207 10.40 11.37 39.69
CA LEU A 207 10.39 10.76 38.37
C LEU A 207 11.48 11.36 37.48
N ILE A 208 12.15 10.53 36.67
CA ILE A 208 13.00 10.96 35.55
C ILE A 208 12.33 10.46 34.26
N GLY A 209 12.21 11.34 33.26
CA GLY A 209 11.58 11.06 31.97
C GLY A 209 10.05 11.01 31.99
N ARG A 210 9.38 11.52 33.04
CA ARG A 210 7.91 11.54 33.12
C ARG A 210 7.37 12.72 33.91
N SER A 211 6.18 13.18 33.48
CA SER A 211 5.39 14.20 34.18
C SER A 211 4.68 13.66 35.42
N SER A 212 4.47 14.52 36.41
CA SER A 212 3.61 14.21 37.56
C SER A 212 2.10 14.34 37.26
N TYR A 213 1.74 14.65 36.00
CA TYR A 213 0.39 14.57 35.45
C TYR A 213 0.21 13.27 34.67
N ASN A 214 -0.83 12.50 34.97
CA ASN A 214 -1.07 11.21 34.33
C ASN A 214 -1.43 11.31 32.86
N GLY A 215 -2.02 12.43 32.44
CA GLY A 215 -2.43 12.68 31.04
C GLY A 215 -1.30 13.20 30.13
N ASP A 216 -0.13 13.53 30.67
CA ASP A 216 1.02 13.93 29.89
C ASP A 216 1.80 12.70 29.40
N ALA A 217 2.42 12.82 28.23
CA ALA A 217 3.27 11.76 27.70
C ALA A 217 4.58 11.64 28.50
N ALA A 218 5.21 10.46 28.48
CA ALA A 218 6.58 10.35 28.95
C ALA A 218 7.55 11.00 27.95
N PHE A 219 8.76 11.27 28.41
CA PHE A 219 9.83 11.83 27.59
C PHE A 219 10.19 10.89 26.43
N THR A 220 10.62 11.45 25.30
CA THR A 220 11.26 10.71 24.20
C THR A 220 12.64 11.28 23.92
N GLY A 221 13.62 10.40 23.74
CA GLY A 221 15.02 10.79 23.58
C GLY A 221 15.94 10.01 24.51
N GLU A 222 17.11 10.55 24.81
CA GLU A 222 18.11 9.88 25.64
C GLU A 222 18.54 10.76 26.83
N ILE A 223 18.85 10.13 27.96
CA ILE A 223 19.45 10.77 29.14
C ILE A 223 20.72 10.00 29.48
N SER A 224 21.84 10.72 29.64
CA SER A 224 23.14 10.14 29.98
C SER A 224 23.52 10.34 31.45
N ASN A 225 23.05 11.43 32.09
CA ASN A 225 23.23 11.59 33.52
C ASN A 225 22.16 12.46 34.19
N VAL A 226 21.99 12.24 35.49
CA VAL A 226 21.19 13.09 36.39
C VAL A 226 21.91 13.21 37.73
N ARG A 227 22.02 14.43 38.28
CA ARG A 227 22.55 14.65 39.64
C ARG A 227 21.61 15.54 40.44
N VAL A 228 21.40 15.19 41.71
CA VAL A 228 20.53 15.91 42.64
C VAL A 228 21.33 16.35 43.86
N TYR A 229 21.23 17.63 44.23
CA TYR A 229 21.94 18.24 45.35
C TYR A 229 20.98 18.83 46.38
N ASP A 230 21.36 18.84 47.65
CA ASP A 230 20.59 19.43 48.77
C ASP A 230 20.84 20.92 49.02
N ARG A 231 21.45 21.58 48.04
CA ARG A 231 21.78 23.01 48.04
C ARG A 231 21.67 23.57 46.63
N ALA A 232 21.58 24.89 46.52
CA ALA A 232 21.83 25.57 45.26
C ALA A 232 23.34 25.56 44.95
N LEU A 233 23.71 25.06 43.77
CA LEU A 233 25.07 25.19 43.25
C LEU A 233 25.32 26.64 42.81
N SER A 234 26.54 27.12 43.02
CA SER A 234 26.98 28.42 42.48
C SER A 234 27.16 28.34 40.95
N ALA A 235 27.12 29.49 40.27
CA ALA A 235 27.30 29.54 38.82
C ALA A 235 28.62 28.89 38.35
N ASP A 236 29.71 29.03 39.12
CA ASP A 236 31.00 28.41 38.81
C ASP A 236 30.95 26.87 38.95
N GLU A 237 30.26 26.36 39.97
CA GLU A 237 30.04 24.93 40.17
C GLU A 237 29.14 24.32 39.07
N VAL A 238 28.12 25.07 38.63
CA VAL A 238 27.27 24.67 37.50
C VAL A 238 28.05 24.65 36.19
N ALA A 239 28.93 25.63 35.96
CA ALA A 239 29.82 25.65 34.80
C ALA A 239 30.85 24.50 34.84
N GLN A 240 31.37 24.15 36.02
CA GLN A 240 32.25 22.99 36.19
C GLN A 240 31.55 21.67 35.85
N ALA A 241 30.34 21.45 36.37
CA ALA A 241 29.54 20.28 36.05
C ALA A 241 29.25 20.18 34.54
N ALA A 242 28.87 21.30 33.92
CA ALA A 242 28.62 21.36 32.48
C ALA A 242 29.84 20.99 31.63
N ALA A 243 31.04 21.44 32.03
CA ALA A 243 32.26 21.15 31.30
C ALA A 243 32.68 19.67 31.41
N ALA A 244 32.44 19.04 32.57
CA ALA A 244 32.67 17.61 32.75
C ALA A 244 31.73 16.79 31.85
N ASP A 245 30.43 17.08 31.92
CA ASP A 245 29.41 16.36 31.14
C ASP A 245 29.56 16.55 29.64
N ALA A 246 29.97 17.74 29.19
CA ALA A 246 30.26 18.00 27.78
C ALA A 246 31.47 17.22 27.28
N THR A 247 32.48 16.97 28.12
CA THR A 247 33.66 16.17 27.77
C THR A 247 33.28 14.70 27.62
N GLU A 248 32.53 14.16 28.57
CA GLU A 248 32.04 12.77 28.56
C GLU A 248 31.16 12.49 27.33
N ALA A 249 30.23 13.39 27.01
CA ALA A 249 29.38 13.28 25.83
C ALA A 249 30.18 13.39 24.51
N ALA A 250 31.25 14.18 24.48
CA ALA A 250 32.14 14.28 23.32
C ALA A 250 32.97 13.00 23.14
N ASP A 251 33.47 12.42 24.23
CA ASP A 251 34.23 11.16 24.21
C ASP A 251 33.35 9.98 23.78
N GLU A 252 32.10 9.89 24.25
CA GLU A 252 31.13 8.87 23.83
C GLU A 252 30.80 8.98 22.33
N ALA A 253 30.51 10.20 21.86
CA ALA A 253 30.21 10.45 20.45
C ALA A 253 31.42 10.12 19.56
N ALA A 254 32.63 10.48 20.00
CA ALA A 254 33.86 10.15 19.29
C ALA A 254 34.15 8.64 19.30
N PHE A 255 33.87 7.94 20.41
CA PHE A 255 34.04 6.49 20.52
C PHE A 255 33.10 5.74 19.57
N THR A 256 31.83 6.13 19.54
CA THR A 256 30.83 5.56 18.62
C THR A 256 31.24 5.79 17.17
N ALA A 257 31.60 7.04 16.82
CA ALA A 257 32.07 7.36 15.48
C ALA A 257 33.34 6.58 15.08
N ALA A 258 34.24 6.32 16.03
CA ALA A 258 35.44 5.52 15.81
C ALA A 258 35.11 4.03 15.56
N LEU A 259 34.17 3.47 16.33
CA LEU A 259 33.70 2.08 16.16
C LEU A 259 32.99 1.88 14.82
N ASP A 260 32.17 2.84 14.41
CA ASP A 260 31.45 2.83 13.13
C ASP A 260 32.41 2.99 11.95
N ALA A 261 33.38 3.90 12.05
CA ALA A 261 34.36 4.14 10.99
C ALA A 261 35.36 2.99 10.78
N LEU A 262 35.51 2.08 11.75
CA LEU A 262 36.43 0.95 11.65
C LEU A 262 35.93 -0.08 10.64
N THR A 263 36.62 -0.20 9.50
CA THR A 263 36.35 -1.20 8.44
C THR A 263 37.67 -1.78 7.92
N LEU A 264 37.62 -3.02 7.40
CA LEU A 264 38.74 -3.67 6.69
C LEU A 264 38.54 -3.70 5.16
N GLY A 265 37.48 -3.08 4.64
CA GLY A 265 37.12 -3.18 3.22
C GLY A 265 36.56 -4.55 2.86
N ASP A 266 36.82 -5.02 1.64
CA ASP A 266 36.39 -6.34 1.17
C ASP A 266 37.23 -7.46 1.82
N THR A 267 36.61 -8.17 2.76
CA THR A 267 37.21 -9.32 3.44
C THR A 267 36.81 -10.66 2.83
N GLY A 268 36.07 -10.65 1.73
CA GLY A 268 35.56 -11.85 1.05
C GLY A 268 36.61 -12.55 0.18
N ASN A 269 37.73 -11.91 -0.18
CA ASN A 269 38.75 -12.48 -1.07
C ASN A 269 40.19 -12.06 -0.71
N VAL A 270 40.65 -12.37 0.50
CA VAL A 270 41.93 -11.89 0.97
C VAL A 270 43.06 -12.83 0.55
N THR A 271 43.82 -12.42 -0.47
CA THR A 271 45.03 -13.13 -0.94
C THR A 271 46.34 -12.43 -0.57
N ALA A 272 46.28 -11.26 0.06
CA ALA A 272 47.41 -10.42 0.44
C ALA A 272 47.31 -9.99 1.90
N ASP A 273 48.43 -9.55 2.48
CA ASP A 273 48.48 -9.04 3.85
C ASP A 273 47.49 -7.88 4.06
N LEU A 274 46.80 -7.88 5.21
CA LEU A 274 45.83 -6.86 5.62
C LEU A 274 46.54 -5.75 6.42
N GLU A 275 46.17 -4.49 6.16
CA GLU A 275 46.58 -3.36 7.00
C GLU A 275 45.59 -3.20 8.16
N LEU A 276 45.95 -3.69 9.35
CA LEU A 276 45.13 -3.56 10.55
C LEU A 276 45.49 -2.26 11.30
N PRO A 277 44.57 -1.27 11.40
CA PRO A 277 44.88 -0.01 12.06
C PRO A 277 45.06 -0.20 13.56
N SER A 278 46.08 0.43 14.15
CA SER A 278 46.27 0.49 15.60
C SER A 278 45.55 1.68 16.24
N GLU A 279 45.01 2.59 15.44
CA GLU A 279 44.26 3.78 15.87
C GLU A 279 43.22 4.17 14.79
N ILE A 280 42.02 4.58 15.19
CA ILE A 280 40.97 5.10 14.30
C ILE A 280 40.25 6.26 14.98
N SER A 281 40.16 7.42 14.32
CA SER A 281 39.48 8.62 14.87
C SER A 281 39.92 9.01 16.30
N GLY A 282 41.20 8.76 16.65
CA GLY A 282 41.75 8.99 17.98
C GLY A 282 41.54 7.85 18.98
N ALA A 283 40.69 6.86 18.67
CA ALA A 283 40.51 5.65 19.46
C ALA A 283 41.64 4.65 19.20
N GLN A 284 42.18 4.03 20.25
CA GLN A 284 43.18 2.96 20.12
C GLN A 284 42.50 1.65 19.72
N VAL A 285 43.15 0.86 18.87
CA VAL A 285 42.64 -0.42 18.36
C VAL A 285 43.69 -1.50 18.56
N THR A 286 43.28 -2.64 19.11
CA THR A 286 44.12 -3.84 19.22
C THR A 286 43.43 -5.03 18.56
N TRP A 287 44.19 -5.93 17.94
CA TRP A 287 43.66 -7.01 17.11
C TRP A 287 44.03 -8.38 17.65
N THR A 288 43.13 -9.33 17.45
CA THR A 288 43.35 -10.76 17.72
C THR A 288 42.77 -11.61 16.61
N SER A 289 43.50 -12.62 16.17
CA SER A 289 43.06 -13.58 15.16
C SER A 289 42.61 -14.90 15.77
N SER A 290 41.48 -15.40 15.29
CA SER A 290 41.00 -16.75 15.62
C SER A 290 41.86 -17.86 14.99
N ASN A 291 42.62 -17.57 13.94
CA ASN A 291 43.54 -18.51 13.30
C ASN A 291 44.85 -17.84 12.86
N PRO A 292 45.80 -17.63 13.80
CA PRO A 292 47.10 -17.02 13.52
C PRO A 292 47.99 -17.76 12.52
N ALA A 293 47.65 -19.01 12.14
CA ALA A 293 48.37 -19.75 11.11
C ALA A 293 47.99 -19.32 9.68
N VAL A 294 46.81 -18.73 9.50
CA VAL A 294 46.32 -18.22 8.21
C VAL A 294 46.40 -16.69 8.17
N ILE A 295 45.90 -16.00 9.20
CA ILE A 295 46.07 -14.54 9.34
C ILE A 295 46.57 -14.25 10.75
N THR A 296 47.73 -13.62 10.89
CA THR A 296 48.28 -13.24 12.21
C THR A 296 47.58 -12.01 12.80
N ASP A 297 47.83 -11.71 14.08
CA ASP A 297 47.26 -10.55 14.78
C ASP A 297 47.70 -9.19 14.19
N ASP A 298 48.77 -9.16 13.39
CA ASP A 298 49.26 -7.99 12.64
C ASP A 298 48.81 -8.00 11.16
N GLY A 299 47.91 -8.91 10.77
CA GLY A 299 47.29 -8.92 9.44
C GLY A 299 48.06 -9.66 8.36
N LYS A 300 49.15 -10.38 8.69
CA LYS A 300 49.91 -11.14 7.70
C LYS A 300 49.15 -12.38 7.25
N VAL A 301 48.97 -12.55 5.95
CA VAL A 301 48.18 -13.61 5.34
C VAL A 301 49.09 -14.71 4.79
N THR A 302 48.80 -15.95 5.15
CA THR A 302 49.49 -17.16 4.67
C THR A 302 48.48 -18.05 3.94
N PRO A 303 48.72 -18.39 2.66
CA PRO A 303 47.84 -19.26 1.91
C PRO A 303 47.65 -20.61 2.59
N SER A 304 46.38 -21.04 2.65
CA SER A 304 45.94 -22.33 3.17
C SER A 304 45.73 -23.31 2.01
N THR A 305 45.71 -24.62 2.28
CA THR A 305 45.43 -25.65 1.25
C THR A 305 43.95 -25.70 0.85
N ASP A 306 43.08 -25.32 1.78
CA ASP A 306 41.63 -25.21 1.59
C ASP A 306 41.19 -23.76 1.84
N ASP A 307 40.01 -23.37 1.36
CA ASP A 307 39.44 -22.06 1.69
C ASP A 307 39.36 -21.94 3.22
N ALA A 308 39.93 -20.87 3.76
CA ALA A 308 40.03 -20.65 5.21
C ALA A 308 39.26 -19.40 5.62
N THR A 309 38.39 -19.55 6.61
CA THR A 309 37.70 -18.43 7.25
C THR A 309 38.41 -18.09 8.57
N VAL A 310 38.74 -16.81 8.77
CA VAL A 310 39.38 -16.28 9.97
C VAL A 310 38.59 -15.09 10.50
N THR A 311 38.15 -15.18 11.75
CA THR A 311 37.61 -14.02 12.48
C THR A 311 38.76 -13.21 13.08
N LEU A 312 38.85 -11.93 12.72
CA LEU A 312 39.70 -10.92 13.36
C LEU A 312 38.86 -10.10 14.33
N THR A 313 39.26 -9.99 15.59
CA THR A 313 38.56 -9.20 16.61
C THR A 313 39.37 -7.96 16.95
N ALA A 314 38.83 -6.78 16.62
CA ALA A 314 39.32 -5.49 17.04
C ALA A 314 38.75 -5.12 18.41
N THR A 315 39.58 -4.73 19.36
CA THR A 315 39.17 -4.09 20.62
C THR A 315 39.49 -2.61 20.51
N VAL A 316 38.45 -1.77 20.48
CA VAL A 316 38.51 -0.32 20.35
C VAL A 316 38.38 0.32 21.73
N THR A 317 39.21 1.33 22.02
CA THR A 317 39.15 2.08 23.30
C THR A 317 39.34 3.58 23.09
N LEU A 318 38.48 4.42 23.67
CA LEU A 318 38.58 5.88 23.71
C LEU A 318 37.84 6.43 24.93
N GLY A 319 38.39 7.42 25.63
CA GLY A 319 37.66 8.14 26.69
C GLY A 319 37.12 7.28 27.84
N GLY A 320 37.74 6.11 28.12
CA GLY A 320 37.26 5.14 29.12
C GLY A 320 36.28 4.09 28.58
N TYR A 321 35.74 4.28 27.38
CA TYR A 321 34.91 3.30 26.67
C TYR A 321 35.74 2.18 26.04
N SER A 322 35.18 0.97 25.99
CA SER A 322 35.79 -0.18 25.32
C SER A 322 34.72 -1.08 24.68
N ALA A 323 34.91 -1.45 23.41
CA ALA A 323 34.06 -2.42 22.72
C ALA A 323 34.89 -3.28 21.77
N GLN A 324 34.33 -4.44 21.40
CA GLN A 324 34.92 -5.33 20.41
C GLN A 324 34.11 -5.31 19.12
N LYS A 325 34.79 -5.25 17.97
CA LYS A 325 34.23 -5.42 16.63
C LYS A 325 34.89 -6.62 15.96
N ARG A 326 34.11 -7.52 15.37
CA ARG A 326 34.62 -8.73 14.70
C ARG A 326 34.51 -8.56 13.20
N PHE A 327 35.50 -9.06 12.48
CA PHE A 327 35.55 -9.10 11.03
C PHE A 327 35.78 -10.53 10.59
N THR A 328 34.94 -11.05 9.70
CA THR A 328 35.14 -12.37 9.11
C THR A 328 35.90 -12.23 7.79
N VAL A 329 37.05 -12.89 7.71
CA VAL A 329 37.96 -12.81 6.56
C VAL A 329 38.06 -14.17 5.87
N MET A 330 37.89 -14.20 4.56
CA MET A 330 38.07 -15.39 3.72
C MET A 330 39.41 -15.32 2.99
N VAL A 331 40.22 -16.36 3.15
CA VAL A 331 41.46 -16.57 2.39
C VAL A 331 41.23 -17.78 1.49
N PRO A 332 41.09 -17.59 0.17
CA PRO A 332 40.82 -18.71 -0.72
C PRO A 332 42.06 -19.60 -0.86
N ALA A 333 41.82 -20.90 -1.07
CA ALA A 333 42.86 -21.83 -1.47
C ALA A 333 43.49 -21.39 -2.82
N PRO A 334 44.81 -21.54 -2.99
CA PRO A 334 45.44 -21.36 -4.28
C PRO A 334 44.88 -22.38 -5.29
N ILE A 335 44.71 -21.95 -6.53
CA ILE A 335 44.24 -22.79 -7.62
C ILE A 335 45.45 -23.52 -8.22
N GLU A 336 45.56 -24.82 -7.95
CA GLU A 336 46.69 -25.66 -8.40
C GLU A 336 46.27 -26.74 -9.42
N THR A 337 44.96 -27.01 -9.55
CA THR A 337 44.39 -28.06 -10.42
C THR A 337 43.30 -27.52 -11.33
N ALA A 338 43.06 -28.21 -12.45
CA ALA A 338 41.99 -27.85 -13.38
C ALA A 338 40.60 -28.02 -12.75
N GLU A 339 40.43 -28.98 -11.83
CA GLU A 339 39.19 -29.19 -11.07
C GLU A 339 38.90 -28.02 -10.13
N GLN A 340 39.91 -27.50 -9.41
CA GLN A 340 39.78 -26.31 -8.58
C GLN A 340 39.44 -25.07 -9.43
N ALA A 341 40.04 -24.92 -10.61
CA ALA A 341 39.69 -23.84 -11.54
C ALA A 341 38.25 -23.98 -12.05
N ALA A 342 37.83 -25.19 -12.43
CA ALA A 342 36.47 -25.45 -12.90
C ALA A 342 35.40 -25.19 -11.82
N ALA A 343 35.71 -25.46 -10.55
CA ALA A 343 34.81 -25.14 -9.43
C ALA A 343 34.54 -23.63 -9.29
N ARG A 344 35.49 -22.77 -9.71
CA ARG A 344 35.34 -21.30 -9.70
C ARG A 344 34.54 -20.76 -10.89
N LEU A 345 34.25 -21.57 -11.90
CA LEU A 345 33.45 -21.16 -13.06
C LEU A 345 31.96 -21.15 -12.69
N VAL A 346 31.34 -19.98 -12.79
CA VAL A 346 29.91 -19.73 -12.51
C VAL A 346 29.31 -19.05 -13.74
N LEU A 347 28.08 -19.39 -14.07
CA LEU A 347 27.29 -18.77 -15.12
C LEU A 347 25.96 -18.28 -14.51
N PRO A 348 25.41 -17.13 -14.96
CA PRO A 348 24.05 -16.75 -14.63
C PRO A 348 23.06 -17.82 -15.08
N TYR A 349 22.03 -18.11 -14.28
CA TYR A 349 21.06 -19.16 -14.62
C TYR A 349 20.35 -18.91 -15.97
N VAL A 350 20.03 -17.64 -16.27
CA VAL A 350 19.45 -17.21 -17.54
C VAL A 350 20.51 -16.50 -18.38
N LEU A 351 20.83 -17.07 -19.54
CA LEU A 351 21.76 -16.51 -20.52
C LEU A 351 20.99 -15.68 -21.56
N THR A 352 21.48 -14.47 -21.84
CA THR A 352 20.90 -13.56 -22.82
C THR A 352 21.67 -13.56 -24.14
N ALA A 353 20.95 -13.39 -25.25
CA ALA A 353 21.53 -13.30 -26.58
C ALA A 353 22.60 -12.19 -26.67
N GLY A 354 23.68 -12.47 -27.40
CA GLY A 354 24.83 -11.57 -27.53
C GLY A 354 25.87 -11.70 -26.41
N THR A 355 25.58 -12.44 -25.34
CA THR A 355 26.57 -12.76 -24.30
C THR A 355 27.57 -13.79 -24.84
N THR A 356 28.85 -13.64 -24.49
CA THR A 356 29.89 -14.65 -24.76
C THR A 356 30.30 -15.32 -23.46
N LEU A 357 30.26 -16.66 -23.42
CA LEU A 357 30.66 -17.44 -22.26
C LEU A 357 32.15 -17.23 -21.94
N PRO A 358 32.56 -17.30 -20.65
CA PRO A 358 33.94 -17.08 -20.24
C PRO A 358 34.91 -18.02 -20.97
N THR A 359 36.01 -17.48 -21.49
CA THR A 359 37.08 -18.26 -22.14
C THR A 359 38.28 -18.50 -21.23
N GLU A 360 38.27 -17.93 -20.02
CA GLU A 360 39.27 -18.14 -18.97
C GLU A 360 38.58 -18.09 -17.61
N VAL A 361 39.07 -18.87 -16.64
CA VAL A 361 38.66 -18.80 -15.24
C VAL A 361 39.84 -19.13 -14.34
N ALA A 362 40.11 -18.27 -13.36
CA ALA A 362 41.17 -18.47 -12.36
C ALA A 362 42.53 -18.91 -12.94
N GLY A 363 42.93 -18.34 -14.09
CA GLY A 363 44.19 -18.64 -14.78
C GLY A 363 44.19 -19.92 -15.63
N ALA A 364 43.03 -20.55 -15.83
CA ALA A 364 42.83 -21.71 -16.70
C ALA A 364 42.00 -21.35 -17.95
N ASP A 365 42.37 -21.89 -19.11
CA ASP A 365 41.63 -21.71 -20.37
C ASP A 365 40.30 -22.49 -20.33
N VAL A 366 39.22 -21.93 -20.86
CA VAL A 366 37.88 -22.57 -20.92
C VAL A 366 37.44 -22.71 -22.38
N THR A 367 36.99 -23.91 -22.74
CA THR A 367 36.35 -24.20 -24.03
C THR A 367 34.97 -24.81 -23.82
N TRP A 368 34.05 -24.55 -24.73
CA TRP A 368 32.63 -24.89 -24.55
C TRP A 368 32.14 -25.89 -25.60
N ALA A 369 31.21 -26.74 -25.19
CA ALA A 369 30.32 -27.51 -26.05
C ALA A 369 28.88 -27.29 -25.59
N SER A 370 27.96 -27.18 -26.55
CA SER A 370 26.53 -27.06 -26.31
C SER A 370 25.82 -28.31 -26.85
N ASP A 371 24.78 -28.76 -26.16
CA ASP A 371 23.87 -29.78 -26.70
C ASP A 371 22.92 -29.22 -27.78
N ASP A 372 22.74 -27.90 -27.80
CA ASP A 372 22.04 -27.16 -28.85
C ASP A 372 22.86 -25.95 -29.36
N GLU A 373 23.51 -26.12 -30.51
CA GLU A 373 24.29 -25.05 -31.16
C GLU A 373 23.43 -23.93 -31.78
N SER A 374 22.11 -24.11 -31.86
CA SER A 374 21.20 -23.03 -32.28
C SER A 374 20.95 -22.01 -31.17
N LEU A 375 21.15 -22.40 -29.90
CA LEU A 375 21.04 -21.54 -28.73
C LEU A 375 22.39 -20.97 -28.28
N VAL A 376 23.44 -21.80 -28.25
CA VAL A 376 24.80 -21.40 -27.87
C VAL A 376 25.81 -22.06 -28.80
N THR A 377 26.56 -21.26 -29.55
CA THR A 377 27.51 -21.79 -30.54
C THR A 377 28.69 -22.51 -29.88
N ALA A 378 29.42 -23.33 -30.65
CA ALA A 378 30.67 -23.95 -30.19
C ALA A 378 31.78 -22.94 -29.80
N ALA A 379 31.65 -21.66 -30.20
CA ALA A 379 32.53 -20.58 -29.76
C ALA A 379 32.13 -19.98 -28.39
N GLY A 380 31.01 -20.41 -27.82
CA GLY A 380 30.45 -19.87 -26.58
C GLY A 380 29.63 -18.60 -26.78
N GLU A 381 29.23 -18.26 -28.01
CA GLU A 381 28.34 -17.13 -28.29
C GLU A 381 26.88 -17.54 -28.07
N VAL A 382 26.15 -16.82 -27.22
CA VAL A 382 24.71 -17.05 -26.97
C VAL A 382 23.89 -16.38 -28.08
N VAL A 383 23.09 -17.17 -28.80
CA VAL A 383 22.26 -16.72 -29.94
C VAL A 383 20.88 -16.26 -29.48
N GLY A 384 20.31 -16.93 -28.48
CA GLY A 384 18.94 -16.71 -28.00
C GLY A 384 17.94 -17.73 -28.54
N ALA A 385 16.90 -18.00 -27.76
CA ALA A 385 15.76 -18.81 -28.16
C ALA A 385 14.87 -18.06 -29.17
N ALA A 386 14.00 -18.79 -29.87
CA ALA A 386 13.03 -18.19 -30.79
C ALA A 386 11.93 -17.41 -30.04
N GLU A 387 11.50 -17.92 -28.88
CA GLU A 387 10.47 -17.35 -28.01
C GLU A 387 10.66 -17.93 -26.60
N GLY A 388 10.35 -17.14 -25.56
CA GLY A 388 10.37 -17.60 -24.17
C GLY A 388 11.76 -17.99 -23.65
N LEU A 389 11.79 -19.00 -22.78
CA LEU A 389 13.01 -19.57 -22.19
C LEU A 389 13.23 -20.99 -22.72
N ALA A 390 14.44 -21.28 -23.23
CA ALA A 390 14.84 -22.62 -23.66
C ALA A 390 15.90 -23.23 -22.73
N ASP A 391 15.80 -24.52 -22.45
CA ASP A 391 16.83 -25.26 -21.71
C ASP A 391 18.05 -25.55 -22.60
N VAL A 392 19.25 -25.44 -22.02
CA VAL A 392 20.51 -25.83 -22.68
C VAL A 392 21.46 -26.51 -21.68
N GLU A 393 22.12 -27.58 -22.12
CA GLU A 393 23.22 -28.22 -21.38
C GLU A 393 24.57 -27.80 -22.00
N LEU A 394 25.38 -27.10 -21.20
CA LEU A 394 26.69 -26.59 -21.60
C LEU A 394 27.80 -27.37 -20.90
N THR A 395 28.76 -27.89 -21.65
CA THR A 395 29.96 -28.53 -21.08
C THR A 395 31.16 -27.61 -21.24
N ALA A 396 31.66 -27.09 -20.12
CA ALA A 396 32.94 -26.40 -20.04
C ALA A 396 34.08 -27.42 -19.91
N THR A 397 35.10 -27.32 -20.75
CA THR A 397 36.40 -27.99 -20.55
C THR A 397 37.42 -26.94 -20.11
N VAL A 398 37.82 -27.01 -18.85
CA VAL A 398 38.76 -26.08 -18.18
C VAL A 398 40.15 -26.69 -18.18
N THR A 399 41.14 -25.97 -18.70
CA THR A 399 42.52 -26.46 -18.92
C THR A 399 43.52 -25.60 -18.15
N LEU A 400 44.23 -26.20 -17.20
CA LEU A 400 45.29 -25.56 -16.44
C LEU A 400 46.62 -26.27 -16.74
N GLY A 401 47.49 -25.61 -17.51
CA GLY A 401 48.74 -26.21 -17.99
C GLY A 401 48.49 -27.40 -18.92
N ALA A 402 48.82 -28.62 -18.48
CA ALA A 402 48.63 -29.86 -19.25
C ALA A 402 47.44 -30.71 -18.76
N ALA A 403 46.78 -30.31 -17.68
CA ALA A 403 45.63 -31.00 -17.10
C ALA A 403 44.32 -30.31 -17.51
N SER A 404 43.23 -31.07 -17.60
CA SER A 404 41.91 -30.53 -17.87
C SER A 404 40.83 -31.22 -17.03
N ALA A 405 39.77 -30.48 -16.73
CA ALA A 405 38.57 -30.94 -16.04
C ALA A 405 37.32 -30.44 -16.78
N THR A 406 36.20 -31.17 -16.66
CA THR A 406 34.93 -30.80 -17.28
C THR A 406 33.89 -30.42 -16.23
N LYS A 407 33.09 -29.37 -16.50
CA LYS A 407 31.93 -28.98 -15.69
C LYS A 407 30.71 -28.81 -16.60
N VAL A 408 29.58 -29.39 -16.19
CA VAL A 408 28.32 -29.35 -16.95
C VAL A 408 27.38 -28.33 -16.30
N PHE A 409 26.81 -27.42 -17.08
CA PHE A 409 25.84 -26.41 -16.65
C PHE A 409 24.50 -26.68 -17.32
N ARG A 410 23.40 -26.50 -16.58
CA ARG A 410 22.03 -26.60 -17.08
C ARG A 410 21.35 -25.26 -16.94
N GLN A 411 21.43 -24.46 -17.99
CA GLN A 411 20.98 -23.08 -17.98
C GLN A 411 19.71 -22.90 -18.80
N LYS A 412 19.06 -21.76 -18.60
CA LYS A 412 18.05 -21.23 -19.51
C LYS A 412 18.70 -20.26 -20.48
N VAL A 413 18.22 -20.22 -21.73
CA VAL A 413 18.56 -19.20 -22.73
C VAL A 413 17.29 -18.41 -23.02
N SER A 414 17.34 -17.09 -22.85
CA SER A 414 16.22 -16.21 -23.17
C SER A 414 15.99 -16.11 -24.67
N GLU A 415 14.80 -15.65 -25.06
CA GLU A 415 14.56 -15.16 -26.40
C GLU A 415 15.60 -14.09 -26.81
N ALA A 416 15.76 -13.89 -28.12
CA ALA A 416 16.81 -13.03 -28.67
C ALA A 416 16.69 -11.54 -28.28
N ASP A 417 15.49 -11.08 -27.90
CA ASP A 417 15.20 -9.70 -27.54
C ASP A 417 14.42 -9.65 -26.21
N PRO A 418 15.05 -10.05 -25.09
CA PRO A 418 14.38 -10.13 -23.80
C PRO A 418 14.14 -8.72 -23.23
N ALA A 419 13.32 -8.65 -22.19
CA ALA A 419 13.19 -7.47 -21.35
C ALA A 419 13.85 -7.71 -19.98
N PHE A 420 13.88 -6.68 -19.15
CA PHE A 420 14.52 -6.72 -17.84
C PHE A 420 13.64 -6.01 -16.82
N VAL A 421 13.53 -6.59 -15.63
CA VAL A 421 12.89 -5.97 -14.47
C VAL A 421 13.91 -5.72 -13.39
N ALA A 422 13.79 -4.57 -12.73
CA ALA A 422 14.59 -4.24 -11.56
C ALA A 422 13.72 -4.10 -10.32
N GLY A 423 14.16 -4.73 -9.22
CA GLY A 423 13.62 -4.53 -7.89
C GLY A 423 14.43 -3.47 -7.13
N TYR A 424 13.73 -2.53 -6.50
CA TYR A 424 14.36 -1.45 -5.73
C TYR A 424 13.50 -0.99 -4.55
N THR A 425 14.13 -0.32 -3.59
CA THR A 425 13.43 0.53 -2.60
C THR A 425 13.69 1.99 -2.90
N ARG A 426 13.01 2.92 -2.22
CA ARG A 426 13.38 4.34 -2.27
C ARG A 426 14.23 4.73 -1.06
N LYS A 427 15.04 5.77 -1.20
CA LYS A 427 15.69 6.42 -0.07
C LYS A 427 14.59 6.88 0.89
N ALA A 428 14.69 6.51 2.17
CA ALA A 428 13.74 6.94 3.18
C ALA A 428 13.79 8.47 3.31
N LEU A 429 12.81 9.15 2.72
CA LEU A 429 12.66 10.59 2.83
C LEU A 429 11.75 10.82 4.04
N GLY A 430 12.34 11.16 5.19
CA GLY A 430 11.57 11.39 6.41
C GLY A 430 10.32 12.27 6.17
N GLY A 431 9.20 11.94 6.81
CA GLY A 431 7.91 12.57 6.54
C GLY A 431 6.74 11.62 6.81
N HIS A 432 5.52 12.01 6.44
CA HIS A 432 4.31 11.20 6.66
C HIS A 432 4.26 9.91 5.82
N GLU A 433 5.04 9.85 4.73
CA GLU A 433 5.03 8.77 3.73
C GLU A 433 6.27 7.86 3.81
N ALA A 434 7.17 8.09 4.78
CA ALA A 434 8.41 7.30 4.90
C ALA A 434 8.17 5.79 5.05
N MET A 435 6.97 5.40 5.51
CA MET A 435 6.59 3.99 5.61
C MET A 435 6.37 3.29 4.24
N LEU A 436 6.19 4.08 3.18
CA LEU A 436 5.96 3.60 1.80
C LEU A 436 7.26 3.41 1.03
N ASP A 437 8.34 4.09 1.43
CA ASP A 437 9.65 4.07 0.74
C ASP A 437 10.38 2.72 0.85
N LEU A 438 10.27 2.08 2.02
CA LEU A 438 10.90 0.79 2.33
C LEU A 438 9.94 -0.36 2.03
N SER A 439 9.63 -0.47 0.75
CA SER A 439 8.85 -1.51 0.11
C SER A 439 9.56 -1.90 -1.19
N MET A 440 9.20 -3.02 -1.81
CA MET A 440 9.73 -3.30 -3.14
C MET A 440 8.92 -2.53 -4.17
N HIS A 441 9.63 -1.78 -5.00
CA HIS A 441 9.17 -1.15 -6.23
C HIS A 441 9.74 -1.93 -7.42
N LEU A 442 9.06 -1.85 -8.56
CA LEU A 442 9.50 -2.47 -9.81
C LEU A 442 9.75 -1.42 -10.88
N ALA A 443 10.76 -1.64 -11.71
CA ALA A 443 11.01 -0.87 -12.92
C ALA A 443 11.27 -1.81 -14.10
N LEU A 444 10.84 -1.41 -15.29
CA LEU A 444 10.96 -2.20 -16.51
C LEU A 444 11.92 -1.54 -17.50
N SER A 445 12.71 -2.35 -18.20
CA SER A 445 13.50 -1.95 -19.37
C SER A 445 13.34 -2.95 -20.50
N THR A 446 13.20 -2.47 -21.73
CA THR A 446 13.03 -3.32 -22.92
C THR A 446 14.35 -3.78 -23.53
N ASP A 447 15.47 -3.16 -23.15
CA ASP A 447 16.82 -3.34 -23.71
C ASP A 447 17.94 -3.28 -22.64
N GLY A 448 17.57 -3.28 -21.36
CA GLY A 448 18.47 -3.25 -20.21
C GLY A 448 18.82 -1.84 -19.70
N THR A 449 18.59 -0.77 -20.49
CA THR A 449 18.71 0.62 -20.01
C THR A 449 18.12 1.63 -21.01
N PRO A 450 17.37 2.68 -20.56
CA PRO A 450 17.06 3.02 -19.18
C PRO A 450 15.89 2.23 -18.61
N PHE A 451 15.85 2.11 -17.28
CA PHE A 451 14.71 1.57 -16.54
C PHE A 451 13.64 2.65 -16.32
N ARG A 452 12.37 2.24 -16.36
CA ARG A 452 11.20 3.09 -16.08
C ARG A 452 10.44 2.51 -14.89
N ALA A 453 10.22 3.33 -13.87
CA ALA A 453 9.41 2.95 -12.72
C ALA A 453 8.00 2.51 -13.14
N LEU A 454 7.55 1.40 -12.60
CA LEU A 454 6.17 0.93 -12.67
C LEU A 454 5.37 1.47 -11.47
N ASN A 455 4.06 1.27 -11.50
CA ASN A 455 3.12 1.62 -10.43
C ASN A 455 3.26 3.05 -9.91
N LEU A 456 3.49 4.02 -10.81
CA LEU A 456 3.68 5.43 -10.45
C LEU A 456 4.82 5.67 -9.43
N ASN A 457 5.87 4.84 -9.48
CA ASN A 457 6.97 4.82 -8.50
C ASN A 457 6.49 4.60 -7.05
N GLN A 458 5.40 3.85 -6.88
CA GLN A 458 4.87 3.34 -5.61
C GLN A 458 5.26 1.86 -5.42
N GLY A 459 5.26 1.41 -4.16
CA GLY A 459 5.56 0.02 -3.84
C GLY A 459 4.55 -0.94 -4.46
N VAL A 460 4.96 -2.18 -4.64
CA VAL A 460 4.08 -3.30 -5.08
C VAL A 460 4.11 -4.47 -4.10
N LEU A 461 5.08 -4.52 -3.19
CA LEU A 461 5.25 -5.59 -2.22
C LEU A 461 5.79 -5.07 -0.88
N TRP A 462 5.16 -5.54 0.20
CA TRP A 462 5.52 -5.26 1.58
C TRP A 462 5.54 -6.56 2.38
N PRO A 463 6.40 -6.69 3.41
CA PRO A 463 6.28 -7.77 4.37
C PRO A 463 5.01 -7.63 5.20
N GLU A 464 4.51 -8.75 5.66
CA GLU A 464 3.39 -8.81 6.59
C GLU A 464 3.78 -8.30 7.98
N ALA A 465 2.83 -7.63 8.66
CA ALA A 465 2.98 -7.23 10.04
C ALA A 465 3.07 -8.47 10.96
N ASP A 466 3.94 -8.39 11.97
CA ASP A 466 4.14 -9.47 12.93
C ASP A 466 3.06 -9.43 14.01
N PHE A 467 2.02 -10.25 13.82
CA PHE A 467 0.94 -10.45 14.78
C PHE A 467 1.27 -11.50 15.85
N GLU A 468 2.38 -12.22 15.77
CA GLU A 468 2.83 -13.07 16.87
C GLU A 468 3.43 -12.22 18.00
N ALA A 469 4.21 -11.20 17.65
CA ALA A 469 4.84 -10.27 18.59
C ALA A 469 3.82 -9.34 19.29
N GLU A 470 2.83 -8.82 18.57
CA GLU A 470 1.71 -8.06 19.14
C GLU A 470 0.38 -8.52 18.52
N PRO A 471 -0.31 -9.49 19.15
CA PRO A 471 -1.54 -10.07 18.60
C PRO A 471 -2.66 -9.07 18.32
N ARG A 472 -2.70 -7.94 19.04
CA ARG A 472 -3.81 -6.98 18.94
C ARG A 472 -3.72 -6.06 17.73
N SER A 473 -2.53 -5.58 17.40
CA SER A 473 -2.35 -4.58 16.33
C SER A 473 -1.28 -4.96 15.32
N GLY A 474 -0.47 -5.98 15.60
CA GLY A 474 0.71 -6.34 14.81
C GLY A 474 1.86 -5.34 14.96
N VAL A 475 3.09 -5.79 14.71
CA VAL A 475 4.26 -4.93 14.58
C VAL A 475 4.52 -4.67 13.10
N THR A 476 4.50 -3.40 12.69
CA THR A 476 4.74 -3.02 11.28
C THR A 476 6.14 -3.42 10.84
N LYS A 477 6.23 -4.18 9.74
CA LYS A 477 7.46 -4.57 9.08
C LYS A 477 7.58 -3.91 7.71
N GLN A 478 8.82 -3.78 7.26
CA GLN A 478 9.22 -3.18 6.00
C GLN A 478 10.36 -4.00 5.40
N LEU A 479 10.72 -3.72 4.15
CA LEU A 479 11.86 -4.37 3.52
C LEU A 479 12.87 -3.37 2.96
N SER A 480 14.13 -3.77 2.99
CA SER A 480 15.21 -3.19 2.19
C SER A 480 15.83 -4.28 1.32
N ASP A 481 16.64 -3.87 0.35
CA ASP A 481 17.45 -4.79 -0.45
C ASP A 481 16.68 -5.85 -1.25
N PRO A 482 15.55 -5.52 -1.92
CA PRO A 482 14.78 -6.52 -2.65
C PRO A 482 15.60 -7.06 -3.83
N TYR A 483 15.77 -8.38 -3.85
CA TYR A 483 16.43 -9.09 -4.93
C TYR A 483 15.47 -10.05 -5.63
N VAL A 484 15.05 -9.67 -6.83
CA VAL A 484 14.21 -10.47 -7.72
C VAL A 484 15.09 -11.49 -8.46
N PHE A 485 14.70 -12.77 -8.45
CA PHE A 485 15.43 -13.83 -9.13
C PHE A 485 14.49 -14.84 -9.79
N ARG A 486 15.03 -15.59 -10.76
CA ARG A 486 14.31 -16.65 -11.47
C ARG A 486 14.43 -17.97 -10.70
N MET A 487 13.31 -18.59 -10.39
CA MET A 487 13.27 -19.94 -9.82
C MET A 487 13.53 -21.01 -10.88
N LYS A 488 13.94 -22.20 -10.44
CA LYS A 488 14.31 -23.32 -11.32
C LYS A 488 13.15 -23.78 -12.23
N ASP A 489 11.91 -23.61 -11.78
CA ASP A 489 10.69 -23.96 -12.52
C ASP A 489 10.22 -22.88 -13.51
N GLY A 490 10.84 -21.69 -13.48
CA GLY A 490 10.49 -20.55 -14.32
C GLY A 490 9.69 -19.46 -13.60
N SER A 491 9.15 -19.71 -12.41
CA SER A 491 8.51 -18.69 -11.56
C SER A 491 9.56 -17.73 -10.99
N PHE A 492 9.13 -16.77 -10.17
CA PHE A 492 9.98 -15.76 -9.56
C PHE A 492 10.06 -15.92 -8.05
N GLY A 493 11.23 -15.56 -7.50
CA GLY A 493 11.41 -15.35 -6.08
C GLY A 493 11.87 -13.93 -5.79
N VAL A 494 11.58 -13.44 -4.59
CA VAL A 494 12.14 -12.21 -4.04
C VAL A 494 12.76 -12.53 -2.69
N ILE A 495 14.05 -12.23 -2.51
CA ILE A 495 14.70 -12.25 -1.20
C ILE A 495 14.96 -10.80 -0.76
N ALA A 496 14.80 -10.48 0.53
CA ALA A 496 15.01 -9.12 1.02
C ALA A 496 15.46 -9.09 2.48
N THR A 497 15.98 -7.94 2.92
CA THR A 497 16.28 -7.66 4.33
C THR A 497 15.02 -7.12 5.01
N GLN A 498 14.63 -7.66 6.16
CA GLN A 498 13.51 -7.12 6.95
C GLN A 498 13.96 -5.94 7.80
N THR A 499 13.17 -4.87 7.82
CA THR A 499 13.38 -3.69 8.67
C THR A 499 12.12 -3.38 9.49
N ASN A 500 12.29 -2.62 10.57
CA ASN A 500 11.18 -2.06 11.34
C ASN A 500 10.62 -0.81 10.67
N ARG A 501 9.49 -0.30 11.19
CA ARG A 501 8.76 0.90 10.70
C ARG A 501 9.62 2.15 10.51
N ASP A 502 10.69 2.30 11.28
CA ASP A 502 11.63 3.43 11.21
C ASP A 502 12.79 3.20 10.22
N GLY A 503 12.78 2.07 9.51
CA GLY A 503 13.84 1.61 8.63
C GLY A 503 15.05 1.02 9.36
N ALA A 504 15.03 0.93 10.70
CA ALA A 504 16.11 0.30 11.45
C ALA A 504 16.09 -1.22 11.28
N HIS A 505 17.26 -1.85 11.54
CA HIS A 505 17.39 -3.30 11.59
C HIS A 505 16.35 -3.91 12.53
N ASP A 506 15.75 -5.00 12.08
CA ASP A 506 14.85 -5.80 12.90
C ASP A 506 15.61 -6.89 13.64
N GLU A 507 15.74 -6.76 14.97
CA GLU A 507 16.50 -7.72 15.78
C GLU A 507 15.94 -9.16 15.65
N THR A 508 14.64 -9.34 15.38
CA THR A 508 14.04 -10.68 15.16
C THR A 508 14.43 -11.32 13.82
N ALA A 509 14.92 -10.52 12.86
CA ALA A 509 15.44 -10.95 11.57
C ALA A 509 16.96 -11.16 11.57
N THR A 510 17.63 -11.02 12.73
CA THR A 510 19.06 -11.34 12.84
C THR A 510 19.30 -12.79 12.43
N GLY A 511 20.23 -13.00 11.50
CA GLY A 511 20.51 -14.30 10.93
C GLY A 511 19.55 -14.80 9.85
N LYS A 512 18.56 -13.98 9.45
CA LYS A 512 17.47 -14.40 8.57
C LYS A 512 17.23 -13.40 7.43
N ALA A 513 16.49 -13.84 6.41
CA ALA A 513 16.02 -13.00 5.31
C ALA A 513 14.53 -13.22 5.02
N LEU A 514 13.87 -12.25 4.41
CA LEU A 514 12.54 -12.43 3.83
C LEU A 514 12.63 -13.26 2.55
N LEU A 515 11.65 -14.12 2.31
CA LEU A 515 11.49 -14.85 1.05
C LEU A 515 10.04 -14.75 0.58
N PHE A 516 9.87 -14.38 -0.68
CA PHE A 516 8.58 -14.37 -1.37
C PHE A 516 8.67 -15.16 -2.67
N THR A 517 7.55 -15.73 -3.10
CA THR A 517 7.37 -16.37 -4.42
C THR A 517 6.29 -15.68 -5.23
N SER A 518 6.39 -15.76 -6.55
CA SER A 518 5.40 -15.21 -7.47
C SER A 518 5.48 -15.91 -8.83
N ASP A 519 4.34 -16.18 -9.46
CA ASP A 519 4.30 -16.75 -10.80
C ASP A 519 4.67 -15.72 -11.89
N ASP A 520 4.33 -14.44 -11.67
CA ASP A 520 4.32 -13.40 -12.72
C ASP A 520 4.77 -12.00 -12.25
N LEU A 521 5.21 -11.86 -11.00
CA LEU A 521 5.56 -10.60 -10.33
C LEU A 521 4.39 -9.60 -10.16
N VAL A 522 3.14 -10.05 -10.28
CA VAL A 522 1.93 -9.25 -10.02
C VAL A 522 1.43 -9.45 -8.58
N GLN A 523 1.34 -10.70 -8.14
CA GLN A 523 0.96 -11.09 -6.79
C GLN A 523 2.05 -11.97 -6.17
N PHE A 524 2.30 -11.78 -4.88
CA PHE A 524 3.39 -12.40 -4.15
C PHE A 524 2.86 -13.11 -2.92
N GLU A 525 3.43 -14.27 -2.64
CA GLU A 525 3.21 -15.04 -1.43
C GLU A 525 4.45 -14.92 -0.55
N GLN A 526 4.26 -14.52 0.71
CA GLN A 526 5.33 -14.51 1.70
C GLN A 526 5.50 -15.91 2.30
N ALA A 527 6.74 -16.37 2.51
CA ALA A 527 6.98 -17.57 3.30
C ALA A 527 6.53 -17.39 4.76
N ASP A 528 5.93 -18.43 5.34
CA ASP A 528 5.40 -18.43 6.73
C ASP A 528 6.47 -18.03 7.77
N GLU A 529 7.73 -18.43 7.54
CA GLU A 529 8.86 -18.10 8.40
C GLU A 529 9.95 -17.37 7.62
N LEU A 530 10.65 -16.45 8.29
CA LEU A 530 11.88 -15.87 7.77
C LEU A 530 12.93 -16.96 7.50
N LEU A 531 13.62 -16.86 6.37
CA LEU A 531 14.61 -17.82 5.93
C LEU A 531 15.86 -17.78 6.83
N ASP A 532 16.03 -18.80 7.68
CA ASP A 532 17.19 -18.92 8.59
C ASP A 532 18.48 -19.27 7.83
N LEU A 533 19.42 -18.31 7.76
CA LEU A 533 20.71 -18.45 7.10
C LEU A 533 21.80 -19.06 8.00
N ARG A 534 21.41 -19.59 9.17
CA ARG A 534 22.26 -20.32 10.12
C ARG A 534 23.43 -19.49 10.64
N THR A 535 23.17 -18.23 10.97
CA THR A 535 24.13 -17.27 11.49
C THR A 535 23.52 -16.42 12.60
N ASP A 536 24.36 -15.84 13.46
CA ASP A 536 23.96 -14.86 14.48
C ASP A 536 24.24 -13.41 14.02
N GLU A 537 24.73 -13.24 12.79
CA GLU A 537 25.04 -11.94 12.21
C GLU A 537 23.81 -11.28 11.57
N GLN A 538 23.80 -9.95 11.50
CA GLN A 538 22.82 -9.24 10.69
C GLN A 538 23.04 -9.55 9.20
N VAL A 539 21.96 -9.90 8.51
CA VAL A 539 21.94 -10.18 7.07
C VAL A 539 21.48 -8.92 6.35
N VAL A 540 22.27 -8.42 5.40
CA VAL A 540 21.92 -7.33 4.50
C VAL A 540 22.26 -7.70 3.07
N GLU A 541 21.61 -7.06 2.10
CA GLU A 541 21.85 -7.30 0.66
C GLU A 541 21.81 -8.79 0.25
N PRO A 542 20.79 -9.56 0.69
CA PRO A 542 20.67 -10.94 0.24
C PRO A 542 20.36 -10.99 -1.26
N ALA A 543 20.94 -11.97 -1.95
CA ALA A 543 20.76 -12.22 -3.37
C ALA A 543 20.78 -13.71 -3.65
N VAL A 544 20.00 -14.17 -4.63
CA VAL A 544 19.88 -15.59 -4.97
C VAL A 544 20.16 -15.81 -6.45
N ASP A 545 20.95 -16.83 -6.76
CA ASP A 545 21.10 -17.37 -8.12
C ASP A 545 20.93 -18.89 -8.09
N PHE A 546 20.49 -19.49 -9.20
CA PHE A 546 20.37 -20.95 -9.31
C PHE A 546 21.58 -21.53 -10.04
N ASP A 547 22.36 -22.35 -9.34
CA ASP A 547 23.51 -23.04 -9.92
C ASP A 547 23.05 -24.31 -10.63
N GLY A 548 22.75 -24.20 -11.94
CA GLY A 548 22.32 -25.32 -12.77
C GLY A 548 23.33 -26.46 -12.88
N SER A 549 24.60 -26.24 -12.53
CA SER A 549 25.61 -27.31 -12.49
C SER A 549 25.48 -28.18 -11.24
N ALA A 550 25.10 -27.58 -10.11
CA ALA A 550 24.89 -28.25 -8.84
C ALA A 550 23.43 -28.70 -8.64
N GLY A 551 22.48 -28.04 -9.30
CA GLY A 551 21.05 -28.23 -9.06
C GLY A 551 20.57 -27.60 -7.74
N GLU A 552 21.26 -26.55 -7.28
CA GLU A 552 21.02 -25.89 -6.00
C GLU A 552 20.96 -24.37 -6.19
N TYR A 553 20.15 -23.69 -5.38
CA TYR A 553 20.21 -22.25 -5.19
C TYR A 553 21.41 -21.87 -4.35
N ARG A 554 22.00 -20.72 -4.69
CA ARG A 554 23.09 -20.06 -3.97
C ARG A 554 22.59 -18.73 -3.45
N ILE A 555 22.58 -18.58 -2.13
CA ILE A 555 22.16 -17.37 -1.44
C ILE A 555 23.42 -16.64 -0.99
N THR A 556 23.72 -15.50 -1.60
CA THR A 556 24.80 -14.62 -1.14
C THR A 556 24.22 -13.48 -0.31
N TRP A 557 24.91 -13.09 0.76
CA TRP A 557 24.48 -11.99 1.61
C TRP A 557 25.68 -11.33 2.27
N ARG A 558 25.48 -10.14 2.83
CA ARG A 558 26.52 -9.38 3.51
C ARG A 558 26.14 -9.10 4.95
N THR A 559 27.14 -8.84 5.77
CA THR A 559 26.98 -8.15 7.05
C THR A 559 27.07 -6.63 6.84
N PRO A 560 26.50 -5.81 7.74
CA PRO A 560 26.57 -4.34 7.61
C PRO A 560 27.99 -3.76 7.51
N ASP A 561 29.00 -4.46 8.02
CA ASP A 561 30.42 -4.09 7.93
C ASP A 561 31.10 -4.56 6.63
N GLY A 562 30.39 -5.27 5.76
CA GLY A 562 30.78 -5.61 4.39
C GLY A 562 31.28 -7.04 4.16
N ALA A 563 31.34 -7.89 5.20
CA ALA A 563 31.76 -9.29 5.01
C ALA A 563 30.69 -10.06 4.22
N THR A 564 31.13 -10.84 3.23
CA THR A 564 30.22 -11.57 2.31
C THR A 564 30.21 -13.06 2.62
N PHE A 565 29.02 -13.63 2.61
CA PHE A 565 28.76 -15.04 2.90
C PHE A 565 27.90 -15.68 1.81
N VAL A 566 27.95 -17.00 1.76
CA VAL A 566 27.13 -17.82 0.87
C VAL A 566 26.54 -19.02 1.61
N ASN A 567 25.27 -19.30 1.35
CA ASN A 567 24.58 -20.54 1.68
C ASN A 567 24.14 -21.24 0.39
N THR A 568 23.93 -22.55 0.44
CA THR A 568 23.27 -23.30 -0.64
C THR A 568 22.03 -24.02 -0.13
N THR A 569 21.09 -24.26 -1.04
CA THR A 569 19.84 -24.99 -0.77
C THR A 569 19.23 -25.55 -2.04
N ALA A 570 18.51 -26.66 -1.97
CA ALA A 570 17.83 -27.24 -3.14
C ALA A 570 16.48 -26.57 -3.44
N ASP A 571 15.82 -26.04 -2.41
CA ASP A 571 14.42 -25.59 -2.44
C ASP A 571 14.02 -24.65 -1.27
N PHE A 572 15.00 -24.06 -0.57
CA PHE A 572 14.81 -23.18 0.59
C PHE A 572 14.29 -23.84 1.88
N SER A 573 13.98 -25.15 1.87
CA SER A 573 13.55 -25.86 3.09
C SER A 573 14.73 -26.21 4.02
N GLU A 574 15.89 -26.54 3.45
CA GLU A 574 17.12 -26.81 4.18
C GLU A 574 18.24 -25.87 3.70
N ILE A 575 18.73 -25.02 4.61
CA ILE A 575 19.79 -24.04 4.33
C ILE A 575 21.12 -24.58 4.89
N SER A 576 22.16 -24.59 4.06
CA SER A 576 23.51 -24.97 4.48
C SER A 576 24.04 -24.03 5.57
N THR A 577 25.06 -24.44 6.32
CA THR A 577 25.83 -23.48 7.13
C THR A 577 26.50 -22.43 6.23
N PRO A 578 26.52 -21.15 6.61
CA PRO A 578 27.09 -20.10 5.78
C PRO A 578 28.60 -20.29 5.67
N ARG A 579 29.15 -19.97 4.51
CA ARG A 579 30.59 -19.95 4.24
C ARG A 579 30.96 -18.57 3.74
N ALA A 580 32.09 -18.03 4.20
CA ALA A 580 32.58 -16.77 3.67
C ALA A 580 32.91 -16.93 2.18
N SER A 581 32.60 -15.93 1.36
CA SER A 581 32.69 -16.01 -0.10
C SER A 581 33.14 -14.69 -0.70
N SER A 582 33.97 -14.79 -1.75
CA SER A 582 34.33 -13.69 -2.64
C SER A 582 33.34 -13.49 -3.78
N VAL A 583 32.45 -14.47 -3.97
CA VAL A 583 31.49 -14.49 -5.07
C VAL A 583 30.22 -13.83 -4.58
N THR A 584 29.83 -12.74 -5.24
CA THR A 584 28.56 -12.05 -5.04
C THR A 584 27.62 -12.38 -6.19
N SER A 585 26.38 -12.75 -5.90
CA SER A 585 25.33 -12.90 -6.92
C SER A 585 24.73 -11.54 -7.34
N ALA A 586 25.03 -10.47 -6.59
CA ALA A 586 24.59 -9.12 -6.92
C ALA A 586 25.40 -8.56 -8.12
N SER A 587 24.70 -8.16 -9.18
CA SER A 587 25.24 -7.27 -10.19
C SER A 587 25.31 -5.85 -9.64
N ASP A 588 26.28 -5.05 -10.08
CA ASP A 588 26.24 -3.60 -9.87
C ASP A 588 24.93 -3.10 -10.50
N ALA A 589 24.04 -2.55 -9.67
CA ALA A 589 22.77 -2.05 -10.16
C ALA A 589 23.00 -0.97 -11.24
N PRO A 590 22.27 -1.03 -12.38
CA PRO A 590 22.39 -0.01 -13.41
C PRO A 590 22.00 1.37 -12.85
N ASP A 591 22.62 2.44 -13.36
CA ASP A 591 22.19 3.81 -13.04
C ASP A 591 20.79 4.03 -13.63
N ALA A 592 19.75 3.92 -12.81
CA ALA A 592 18.41 4.30 -13.22
C ALA A 592 18.17 5.76 -12.88
N ASN A 593 17.75 6.50 -13.89
CA ASN A 593 17.24 7.86 -13.76
C ASN A 593 15.81 7.86 -13.17
N ILE A 594 15.64 7.16 -12.04
CA ILE A 594 14.41 7.08 -11.25
C ILE A 594 14.67 7.81 -9.94
N ASP A 595 13.81 8.79 -9.64
CA ASP A 595 13.95 9.62 -8.45
C ASP A 595 13.96 8.76 -7.18
N ASP A 596 14.98 8.99 -6.36
CA ASP A 596 15.21 8.38 -5.05
C ASP A 596 15.36 6.86 -5.02
N ALA A 597 15.48 6.19 -6.16
CA ALA A 597 15.65 4.74 -6.22
C ALA A 597 16.98 4.28 -5.61
N VAL A 598 16.92 3.17 -4.87
CA VAL A 598 18.04 2.37 -4.37
C VAL A 598 17.93 0.99 -5.02
N LEU A 599 18.50 0.87 -6.21
CA LEU A 599 18.43 -0.37 -7.00
C LEU A 599 19.30 -1.48 -6.42
N ARG A 600 18.79 -2.70 -6.52
CA ARG A 600 19.34 -3.87 -5.84
C ARG A 600 19.36 -5.14 -6.69
N SER A 601 18.40 -5.32 -7.59
CA SER A 601 18.36 -6.47 -8.50
C SER A 601 17.96 -6.10 -9.91
N GLU A 602 18.39 -6.95 -10.84
CA GLU A 602 17.95 -7.01 -12.22
C GLU A 602 17.70 -8.48 -12.57
N ALA A 603 16.54 -8.77 -13.15
CA ALA A 603 16.17 -10.10 -13.62
C ALA A 603 15.72 -10.05 -15.10
N VAL A 604 16.09 -11.08 -15.85
CA VAL A 604 15.70 -11.25 -17.26
C VAL A 604 14.24 -11.68 -17.33
N LEU A 605 13.48 -11.02 -18.20
CA LEU A 605 12.10 -11.33 -18.55
C LEU A 605 11.98 -11.75 -20.01
N THR A 606 11.05 -12.65 -20.28
CA THR A 606 10.48 -12.81 -21.63
C THR A 606 9.65 -11.58 -21.99
N ARG A 607 9.39 -11.36 -23.28
CA ARG A 607 8.53 -10.27 -23.75
C ARG A 607 7.11 -10.39 -23.18
N SER A 608 6.57 -11.61 -23.15
CA SER A 608 5.24 -11.87 -22.58
C SER A 608 5.14 -11.52 -21.09
N GLU A 609 6.18 -11.80 -20.30
CA GLU A 609 6.21 -11.44 -18.87
C GLU A 609 6.34 -9.92 -18.67
N ALA A 610 7.17 -9.24 -19.49
CA ALA A 610 7.26 -7.79 -19.46
C ALA A 610 5.95 -7.10 -19.88
N ASP A 611 5.21 -7.68 -20.81
CA ASP A 611 3.89 -7.22 -21.21
C ASP A 611 2.87 -7.39 -20.08
N VAL A 612 2.94 -8.48 -19.29
CA VAL A 612 2.10 -8.66 -18.09
C VAL A 612 2.32 -7.52 -17.08
N LEU A 613 3.59 -7.23 -16.73
CA LEU A 613 3.91 -6.15 -15.79
C LEU A 613 3.52 -4.77 -16.31
N SER A 614 3.71 -4.54 -17.61
CA SER A 614 3.30 -3.29 -18.25
C SER A 614 1.78 -3.11 -18.15
N ARG A 615 1.01 -4.14 -18.49
CA ARG A 615 -0.46 -4.08 -18.44
C ARG A 615 -0.99 -3.90 -17.02
N ARG A 616 -0.38 -4.52 -16.01
CA ARG A 616 -0.82 -4.40 -14.61
C ARG A 616 -0.47 -3.08 -13.93
N PHE A 617 0.75 -2.58 -14.14
CA PHE A 617 1.33 -1.51 -13.32
C PHE A 617 1.61 -0.21 -14.08
N THR A 618 1.18 -0.09 -15.33
CA THR A 618 1.16 1.21 -16.01
C THR A 618 -0.24 1.83 -15.96
N PRO A 619 -0.36 3.16 -15.87
CA PRO A 619 -1.66 3.83 -15.88
C PRO A 619 -2.46 3.45 -17.14
N VAL A 620 -3.61 2.81 -16.94
CA VAL A 620 -4.44 2.32 -18.04
C VAL A 620 -5.01 3.50 -18.83
N THR A 621 -5.01 3.38 -20.16
CA THR A 621 -5.57 4.37 -21.07
C THR A 621 -6.32 3.70 -22.21
N ASN A 622 -7.38 4.34 -22.69
CA ASN A 622 -8.10 3.89 -23.88
C ASN A 622 -7.18 3.88 -25.11
N THR A 623 -7.24 2.81 -25.90
CA THR A 623 -6.44 2.67 -27.13
C THR A 623 -7.29 2.74 -28.38
N ALA A 624 -8.53 2.24 -28.32
CA ALA A 624 -9.48 2.28 -29.43
C ALA A 624 -10.92 2.31 -28.93
N ILE A 625 -11.83 2.85 -29.75
CA ILE A 625 -13.28 2.76 -29.57
C ILE A 625 -13.88 2.40 -30.92
N ASP A 626 -14.50 1.23 -31.01
CA ASP A 626 -15.23 0.77 -32.18
C ASP A 626 -16.72 1.11 -32.04
N ALA A 627 -17.30 1.69 -33.10
CA ALA A 627 -18.73 1.99 -33.12
C ALA A 627 -19.59 0.71 -32.99
N PRO A 628 -20.82 0.82 -32.46
CA PRO A 628 -21.77 -0.29 -32.46
C PRO A 628 -22.05 -0.79 -33.88
N ALA A 629 -22.59 -2.00 -33.98
CA ALA A 629 -23.09 -2.53 -35.25
C ALA A 629 -24.23 -1.66 -35.82
N ASP A 630 -24.32 -1.61 -37.14
CA ASP A 630 -25.38 -0.91 -37.86
C ASP A 630 -26.78 -1.38 -37.39
N LEU A 631 -27.70 -0.42 -37.27
CA LEU A 631 -29.09 -0.68 -36.91
C LEU A 631 -29.95 -0.79 -38.17
N GLU A 632 -30.61 -1.93 -38.37
CA GLU A 632 -31.59 -2.11 -39.45
C GLU A 632 -33.02 -1.93 -38.93
N LEU A 633 -33.81 -1.09 -39.63
CA LEU A 633 -35.23 -0.86 -39.36
C LEU A 633 -36.05 -1.18 -40.61
N ALA A 634 -37.29 -1.66 -40.46
CA ALA A 634 -38.23 -1.75 -41.56
C ALA A 634 -38.94 -0.40 -41.78
N VAL A 635 -39.40 -0.14 -43.01
CA VAL A 635 -40.22 1.05 -43.29
C VAL A 635 -41.44 1.08 -42.37
N GLY A 636 -41.59 2.18 -41.63
CA GLY A 636 -42.68 2.43 -40.69
C GLY A 636 -42.42 1.98 -39.26
N ASP A 637 -41.24 1.42 -38.96
CA ASP A 637 -40.83 1.16 -37.58
C ASP A 637 -40.61 2.48 -36.80
N ASP A 638 -40.85 2.41 -35.49
CA ASP A 638 -40.56 3.51 -34.58
C ASP A 638 -39.05 3.64 -34.37
N LEU A 639 -38.55 4.88 -34.32
CA LEU A 639 -37.15 5.13 -33.97
C LEU A 639 -36.93 4.90 -32.47
N PRO A 640 -35.84 4.23 -32.06
CA PRO A 640 -35.45 4.18 -30.66
C PRO A 640 -35.13 5.60 -30.17
N SER A 641 -35.40 5.88 -28.89
CA SER A 641 -34.94 7.13 -28.27
C SER A 641 -33.41 7.15 -28.11
N THR A 642 -32.83 8.31 -27.82
CA THR A 642 -31.39 8.40 -27.50
C THR A 642 -31.00 7.53 -26.31
N ASP A 643 -31.89 7.38 -25.32
CA ASP A 643 -31.67 6.55 -24.13
C ASP A 643 -31.81 5.05 -24.45
N ASP A 644 -32.69 4.70 -25.38
CA ASP A 644 -32.76 3.33 -25.91
C ASP A 644 -31.48 2.99 -26.69
N LEU A 645 -30.96 3.93 -27.49
CA LEU A 645 -29.70 3.74 -28.21
C LEU A 645 -28.49 3.71 -27.29
N ALA A 646 -28.42 4.53 -26.24
CA ALA A 646 -27.33 4.51 -25.27
C ALA A 646 -27.22 3.15 -24.53
N ARG A 647 -28.33 2.42 -24.43
CA ARG A 647 -28.39 1.06 -23.86
C ARG A 647 -28.18 -0.05 -24.89
N ALA A 648 -28.76 0.10 -26.09
CA ALA A 648 -28.80 -0.97 -27.10
C ALA A 648 -27.69 -0.89 -28.16
N ALA A 649 -27.05 0.27 -28.32
CA ALA A 649 -26.04 0.54 -29.32
C ALA A 649 -24.80 1.17 -28.65
N GLN A 650 -24.17 0.39 -27.77
CA GLN A 650 -22.94 0.79 -27.08
C GLN A 650 -21.71 0.59 -27.98
N ALA A 651 -20.74 1.48 -27.86
CA ALA A 651 -19.45 1.32 -28.52
C ALA A 651 -18.59 0.32 -27.74
N GLN A 652 -17.59 -0.27 -28.40
CA GLN A 652 -16.63 -1.18 -27.77
C GLN A 652 -15.33 -0.45 -27.49
N ALA A 653 -14.98 -0.28 -26.21
CA ALA A 653 -13.70 0.30 -25.82
C ALA A 653 -12.64 -0.80 -25.64
N THR A 654 -11.41 -0.52 -26.06
CA THR A 654 -10.21 -1.32 -25.76
C THR A 654 -9.21 -0.47 -24.99
N TYR A 655 -8.51 -1.05 -24.02
CA TYR A 655 -7.58 -0.37 -23.14
C TYR A 655 -6.15 -0.92 -23.24
N SER A 656 -5.18 -0.15 -22.75
CA SER A 656 -3.75 -0.48 -22.84
C SER A 656 -3.34 -1.68 -21.98
N ASP A 657 -4.15 -2.06 -21.00
CA ASP A 657 -4.00 -3.28 -20.22
C ASP A 657 -4.63 -4.50 -20.91
N GLY A 658 -5.17 -4.37 -22.12
CA GLY A 658 -5.86 -5.45 -22.82
C GLY A 658 -7.32 -5.66 -22.41
N SER A 659 -7.79 -4.99 -21.35
CA SER A 659 -9.20 -4.99 -20.99
C SER A 659 -10.05 -4.25 -22.03
N GLY A 660 -11.34 -4.50 -22.01
CA GLY A 660 -12.28 -3.85 -22.90
C GLY A 660 -13.72 -4.07 -22.47
N GLY A 661 -14.64 -3.56 -23.27
CA GLY A 661 -16.07 -3.77 -23.09
C GLY A 661 -16.89 -2.57 -23.50
N ASP A 662 -18.17 -2.67 -23.20
CA ASP A 662 -19.14 -1.66 -23.60
C ASP A 662 -18.81 -0.29 -22.99
N ILE A 663 -18.98 0.75 -23.80
CA ILE A 663 -18.93 2.15 -23.37
C ILE A 663 -20.15 2.88 -23.92
N ALA A 664 -20.85 3.58 -23.03
CA ALA A 664 -22.05 4.33 -23.40
C ALA A 664 -21.72 5.50 -24.33
N VAL A 665 -22.68 5.85 -25.19
CA VAL A 665 -22.56 6.91 -26.18
C VAL A 665 -23.74 7.87 -26.03
N ASP A 666 -23.44 9.16 -25.94
CA ASP A 666 -24.39 10.24 -26.06
C ASP A 666 -24.65 10.52 -27.54
N TRP A 667 -25.75 9.97 -28.07
CA TRP A 667 -26.16 10.13 -29.47
C TRP A 667 -26.79 11.50 -29.75
N ASP A 668 -26.44 12.11 -30.90
CA ASP A 668 -26.98 13.41 -31.29
C ASP A 668 -28.49 13.31 -31.63
N ALA A 669 -29.29 14.00 -30.82
CA ALA A 669 -30.74 13.97 -30.95
C ALA A 669 -31.24 14.62 -32.25
N ALA A 670 -30.49 15.54 -32.85
CA ALA A 670 -30.88 16.18 -34.10
C ALA A 670 -30.63 15.28 -35.31
N ASP A 671 -29.51 14.56 -35.34
CA ASP A 671 -29.22 13.54 -36.34
C ASP A 671 -30.24 12.41 -36.28
N LEU A 672 -30.56 11.94 -35.07
CA LEU A 672 -31.57 10.90 -34.87
C LEU A 672 -32.96 11.35 -35.33
N ALA A 673 -33.34 12.61 -35.05
CA ALA A 673 -34.60 13.19 -35.52
C ALA A 673 -34.66 13.40 -37.04
N ALA A 674 -33.50 13.38 -37.73
CA ALA A 674 -33.42 13.51 -39.18
C ALA A 674 -33.60 12.17 -39.92
N VAL A 675 -33.60 11.04 -39.21
CA VAL A 675 -33.83 9.71 -39.79
C VAL A 675 -35.27 9.59 -40.28
N ASP A 676 -35.47 9.37 -41.58
CA ASP A 676 -36.79 9.16 -42.17
C ASP A 676 -37.12 7.67 -42.27
N THR A 677 -37.89 7.14 -41.31
CA THR A 677 -38.33 5.74 -41.30
C THR A 677 -39.43 5.43 -42.32
N THR A 678 -39.93 6.43 -43.06
CA THR A 678 -41.02 6.22 -44.03
C THR A 678 -40.54 5.83 -45.42
N THR A 679 -39.25 5.99 -45.71
CA THR A 679 -38.66 5.62 -47.00
C THR A 679 -37.37 4.82 -46.83
N PRO A 680 -37.07 3.85 -47.72
CA PRO A 680 -35.81 3.12 -47.63
C PRO A 680 -34.61 4.05 -47.84
N GLY A 681 -33.62 3.95 -46.96
CA GLY A 681 -32.45 4.84 -46.94
C GLY A 681 -31.42 4.44 -45.88
N THR A 682 -30.26 5.07 -45.93
CA THR A 682 -29.20 4.92 -44.93
C THR A 682 -28.93 6.30 -44.33
N TYR A 683 -28.85 6.36 -43.01
CA TYR A 683 -28.67 7.56 -42.22
C TYR A 683 -27.50 7.36 -41.26
N GLU A 684 -26.74 8.41 -41.00
CA GLU A 684 -25.66 8.42 -40.02
C GLU A 684 -26.12 9.25 -38.82
N VAL A 685 -25.94 8.71 -37.62
CA VAL A 685 -26.20 9.39 -36.36
C VAL A 685 -24.86 9.56 -35.65
N SER A 686 -24.42 10.79 -35.46
CA SER A 686 -23.19 11.07 -34.71
C SER A 686 -23.43 10.88 -33.21
N GLY A 687 -22.38 10.50 -32.50
CA GLY A 687 -22.41 10.37 -31.05
C GLY A 687 -21.04 10.62 -30.43
N THR A 688 -21.05 10.94 -29.15
CA THR A 688 -19.83 11.12 -28.36
C THR A 688 -19.85 10.16 -27.19
N VAL A 689 -18.75 9.46 -26.98
CA VAL A 689 -18.59 8.52 -25.87
C VAL A 689 -18.75 9.23 -24.53
N ARG A 690 -19.58 8.66 -23.66
CA ARG A 690 -19.84 9.17 -22.31
C ARG A 690 -18.72 8.77 -21.36
N THR A 691 -18.18 9.76 -20.64
CA THR A 691 -17.16 9.55 -19.61
C THR A 691 -17.62 10.16 -18.29
N VAL A 692 -17.43 9.45 -17.17
CA VAL A 692 -17.83 9.92 -15.84
C VAL A 692 -16.61 10.02 -14.93
N ASP A 693 -16.25 11.23 -14.52
CA ASP A 693 -15.23 11.52 -13.51
C ASP A 693 -15.47 12.92 -12.95
N GLN A 694 -16.09 12.98 -11.77
CA GLN A 694 -16.45 14.24 -11.12
C GLN A 694 -16.12 14.19 -9.63
N LEU A 695 -14.95 14.74 -9.28
CA LEU A 695 -14.52 14.97 -7.90
C LEU A 695 -13.99 16.41 -7.74
N PRO A 696 -14.66 17.28 -6.97
CA PRO A 696 -15.89 17.02 -6.22
C PRO A 696 -17.14 16.94 -7.10
N LEU A 697 -18.06 16.01 -6.79
CA LEU A 697 -19.46 16.06 -7.25
C LEU A 697 -20.19 17.23 -6.55
N ARG A 698 -19.91 17.40 -5.26
CA ARG A 698 -20.47 18.45 -4.40
C ARG A 698 -19.36 19.16 -3.63
N SER A 699 -19.45 20.48 -3.53
CA SER A 699 -18.39 21.31 -2.91
C SER A 699 -18.39 21.28 -1.38
N GLU A 700 -19.49 20.83 -0.77
CA GLU A 700 -19.64 20.64 0.67
C GLU A 700 -18.69 19.56 1.21
N ALA A 701 -18.25 19.68 2.47
CA ALA A 701 -17.44 18.63 3.08
C ALA A 701 -18.33 17.41 3.37
N LYS A 702 -18.12 16.37 2.58
CA LYS A 702 -18.87 15.13 2.56
C LYS A 702 -17.87 13.98 2.43
N ALA A 703 -17.86 13.10 3.41
CA ALA A 703 -17.02 11.90 3.44
C ALA A 703 -17.89 10.65 3.31
N ASP A 704 -17.26 9.52 3.06
CA ASP A 704 -17.90 8.20 3.07
C ASP A 704 -19.19 8.15 2.19
N PRO A 705 -19.06 8.48 0.88
CA PRO A 705 -20.22 8.69 0.05
C PRO A 705 -20.81 7.40 -0.51
N GLN A 706 -22.13 7.32 -0.47
CA GLN A 706 -22.89 6.37 -1.26
C GLN A 706 -23.72 7.13 -2.29
N VAL A 707 -23.60 6.73 -3.56
CA VAL A 707 -24.59 7.04 -4.60
C VAL A 707 -25.28 5.74 -4.96
N PHE A 708 -26.61 5.76 -5.02
CA PHE A 708 -27.41 4.59 -5.36
C PHE A 708 -28.62 5.00 -6.20
N MET A 709 -29.24 4.02 -6.86
CA MET A 709 -30.46 4.21 -7.62
C MET A 709 -31.65 3.57 -6.91
N TRP A 710 -32.77 4.28 -6.89
CA TRP A 710 -34.05 3.76 -6.38
C TRP A 710 -35.20 4.34 -7.19
N GLU A 711 -36.16 3.50 -7.58
CA GLU A 711 -37.34 3.88 -8.38
C GLU A 711 -37.04 4.77 -9.61
N GLY A 712 -35.89 4.54 -10.27
CA GLY A 712 -35.49 5.26 -11.48
C GLY A 712 -34.82 6.61 -11.25
N LYS A 713 -34.52 6.97 -10.01
CA LYS A 713 -33.80 8.21 -9.64
C LYS A 713 -32.46 7.91 -8.95
N TYR A 714 -31.59 8.90 -8.92
CA TYR A 714 -30.31 8.87 -8.24
C TYR A 714 -30.43 9.53 -6.87
N TYR A 715 -29.80 8.89 -5.89
CA TYR A 715 -29.72 9.38 -4.52
C TYR A 715 -28.27 9.45 -4.08
N PHE A 716 -27.91 10.52 -3.37
CA PHE A 716 -26.60 10.70 -2.75
C PHE A 716 -26.76 10.94 -1.25
N LEU A 717 -25.92 10.28 -0.46
CA LEU A 717 -25.71 10.53 0.96
C LEU A 717 -24.26 10.28 1.35
N ALA A 718 -23.88 10.84 2.48
CA ALA A 718 -22.51 10.83 2.97
C ALA A 718 -22.47 11.23 4.44
N THR A 719 -21.35 10.95 5.10
CA THR A 719 -21.00 11.58 6.38
C THR A 719 -20.93 13.10 6.21
N THR A 720 -21.71 13.83 7.00
CA THR A 720 -21.70 15.30 6.99
C THR A 720 -20.55 15.84 7.84
N GLU A 721 -19.43 16.22 7.21
CA GLU A 721 -18.30 16.78 7.96
C GLU A 721 -18.57 18.23 8.41
N ASP A 722 -19.32 19.01 7.61
CA ASP A 722 -19.58 20.44 7.85
C ASP A 722 -20.37 20.75 9.13
N ASP A 723 -21.15 19.79 9.64
CA ASP A 723 -21.94 19.94 10.86
C ASP A 723 -21.36 19.16 12.06
N HIS A 724 -20.11 18.71 11.92
CA HIS A 724 -19.43 17.85 12.90
C HIS A 724 -20.06 16.46 13.04
N GLN A 725 -20.53 15.88 11.92
CA GLN A 725 -20.98 14.50 11.79
C GLN A 725 -22.24 14.21 12.61
N ARG A 726 -23.21 15.14 12.58
CA ARG A 726 -24.42 15.10 13.44
C ARG A 726 -25.71 14.79 12.70
N SER A 727 -25.73 15.00 11.39
CA SER A 727 -26.91 14.73 10.58
C SER A 727 -26.56 14.04 9.27
N LEU A 728 -27.58 13.36 8.72
CA LEU A 728 -27.53 12.72 7.41
C LEU A 728 -28.49 13.43 6.48
N TYR A 729 -28.00 13.72 5.26
CA TYR A 729 -28.80 14.34 4.20
C TYR A 729 -28.88 13.39 3.01
N LEU A 730 -30.06 13.36 2.40
CA LEU A 730 -30.29 12.75 1.09
C LEU A 730 -30.41 13.84 0.03
N TYR A 731 -29.91 13.56 -1.16
CA TYR A 731 -30.03 14.42 -2.34
C TYR A 731 -30.63 13.57 -3.47
N GLU A 732 -31.70 14.03 -4.09
CA GLU A 732 -32.39 13.31 -5.16
C GLU A 732 -32.18 14.02 -6.52
N SER A 733 -31.98 13.23 -7.58
CA SER A 733 -32.05 13.75 -8.93
C SER A 733 -32.49 12.69 -9.96
N GLU A 734 -33.04 13.15 -11.08
CA GLU A 734 -33.38 12.30 -12.23
C GLU A 734 -32.12 11.91 -13.04
N THR A 735 -31.01 12.64 -12.90
CA THR A 735 -29.73 12.33 -13.55
C THR A 735 -28.58 12.40 -12.56
N LEU A 736 -27.50 11.65 -12.82
CA LEU A 736 -26.31 11.62 -11.98
C LEU A 736 -25.69 13.03 -11.82
N GLU A 737 -25.57 13.80 -12.89
CA GLU A 737 -25.01 15.16 -12.87
C GLU A 737 -25.88 16.13 -12.08
N GLY A 738 -27.20 15.90 -12.06
CA GLY A 738 -28.14 16.72 -11.33
C GLY A 738 -27.91 16.70 -9.81
N LEU A 739 -27.32 15.62 -9.28
CA LEU A 739 -26.92 15.53 -7.87
C LEU A 739 -25.94 16.62 -7.44
N ALA A 740 -25.18 17.23 -8.35
CA ALA A 740 -24.28 18.35 -8.03
C ALA A 740 -25.04 19.59 -7.53
N THR A 741 -26.31 19.75 -7.92
CA THR A 741 -27.14 20.92 -7.59
C THR A 741 -28.46 20.57 -6.91
N ALA A 742 -28.74 19.28 -6.70
CA ALA A 742 -29.92 18.79 -6.01
C ALA A 742 -30.12 19.45 -4.64
N GLU A 743 -31.40 19.62 -4.26
CA GLU A 743 -31.80 20.08 -2.94
C GLU A 743 -31.37 19.05 -1.88
N ARG A 744 -30.99 19.54 -0.70
CA ARG A 744 -30.64 18.67 0.43
C ARG A 744 -31.87 18.41 1.29
N HIS A 745 -32.15 17.15 1.56
CA HIS A 745 -33.23 16.71 2.45
C HIS A 745 -32.59 16.15 3.71
N ILE A 746 -32.95 16.67 4.87
CA ILE A 746 -32.47 16.11 6.15
C ILE A 746 -33.31 14.88 6.46
N ILE A 747 -32.66 13.72 6.56
CA ILE A 747 -33.35 12.46 6.87
C ILE A 747 -33.07 12.01 8.31
N TYR A 748 -31.96 12.43 8.91
CA TYR A 748 -31.63 12.10 10.30
C TYR A 748 -30.86 13.24 10.95
N ASP A 749 -31.21 13.62 12.17
CA ASP A 749 -30.43 14.52 13.00
C ASP A 749 -30.39 14.11 14.47
N ASP A 750 -29.18 13.97 15.02
CA ASP A 750 -28.98 13.67 16.43
C ASP A 750 -27.75 14.42 16.93
N TRP A 751 -27.99 15.58 17.53
CA TRP A 751 -26.91 16.46 17.99
C TRP A 751 -26.13 15.92 19.19
N ASP A 752 -26.63 14.88 19.86
CA ASP A 752 -25.93 14.22 20.97
C ASP A 752 -25.01 13.09 20.49
N ASN A 753 -25.21 12.59 19.27
CA ASN A 753 -24.46 11.46 18.72
C ASN A 753 -23.73 11.82 17.42
N LEU A 754 -22.73 11.03 17.09
CA LEU A 754 -22.08 11.01 15.79
C LEU A 754 -22.90 10.14 14.84
N ALA A 755 -22.91 10.47 13.56
CA ALA A 755 -23.51 9.71 12.48
C ALA A 755 -22.52 9.58 11.32
N TRP A 756 -21.96 8.38 11.15
CA TRP A 756 -20.87 8.12 10.18
C TRP A 756 -21.28 7.07 9.15
N ALA A 757 -20.73 7.22 7.95
CA ALA A 757 -20.74 6.27 6.85
C ALA A 757 -22.13 5.68 6.58
N PRO A 758 -23.10 6.50 6.17
CA PRO A 758 -24.44 6.02 5.94
C PRO A 758 -24.53 5.22 4.63
N GLU A 759 -25.15 4.04 4.67
CA GLU A 759 -25.47 3.25 3.48
C GLU A 759 -26.93 2.83 3.48
N VAL A 760 -27.63 3.06 2.36
CA VAL A 760 -28.95 2.52 2.07
C VAL A 760 -28.79 1.20 1.32
N HIS A 761 -29.46 0.16 1.83
CA HIS A 761 -29.48 -1.19 1.26
C HIS A 761 -30.91 -1.66 1.03
N GLU A 762 -31.16 -2.33 -0.09
CA GLU A 762 -32.39 -3.09 -0.30
C GLU A 762 -32.20 -4.53 0.18
N LEU A 763 -32.89 -4.92 1.24
CA LEU A 763 -32.82 -6.26 1.83
C LEU A 763 -34.22 -6.88 1.82
N ASP A 764 -34.40 -7.97 1.06
CA ASP A 764 -35.68 -8.66 0.86
C ASP A 764 -36.84 -7.70 0.50
N GLY A 765 -36.57 -6.77 -0.44
CA GLY A 765 -37.56 -5.80 -0.94
C GLY A 765 -37.88 -4.64 0.02
N SER A 766 -37.14 -4.48 1.12
CA SER A 766 -37.27 -3.36 2.06
C SER A 766 -36.00 -2.53 2.08
N LEU A 767 -36.14 -1.20 2.14
CA LEU A 767 -34.99 -0.31 2.30
C LEU A 767 -34.60 -0.19 3.77
N TYR A 768 -33.29 -0.27 4.00
CA TYR A 768 -32.67 -0.09 5.31
C TYR A 768 -31.55 0.94 5.21
N LEU A 769 -31.50 1.87 6.15
CA LEU A 769 -30.39 2.80 6.34
C LEU A 769 -29.49 2.26 7.45
N ASN A 770 -28.24 1.98 7.10
CA ASN A 770 -27.15 1.66 8.01
C ASN A 770 -26.32 2.91 8.27
N TRP A 771 -25.89 3.15 9.51
CA TRP A 771 -24.83 4.09 9.84
C TRP A 771 -24.17 3.75 11.18
N ALA A 772 -22.97 4.24 11.43
CA ALA A 772 -22.35 4.15 12.76
C ALA A 772 -22.85 5.30 13.65
N ARG A 773 -23.44 4.96 14.80
CA ARG A 773 -24.00 5.92 15.76
C ARG A 773 -23.31 5.85 17.12
N GLY A 774 -22.95 6.99 17.72
CA GLY A 774 -22.50 6.99 19.11
C GLY A 774 -22.10 8.35 19.67
N SER A 775 -22.10 8.49 21.00
CA SER A 775 -21.87 9.79 21.67
C SER A 775 -20.47 10.37 21.42
N THR A 776 -19.49 9.50 21.16
CA THR A 776 -18.07 9.84 20.97
C THR A 776 -17.45 8.85 19.99
N TRP A 777 -16.33 9.25 19.38
CA TRP A 777 -15.64 8.47 18.34
C TRP A 777 -15.30 7.04 18.80
N ASP A 778 -15.00 6.84 20.09
CA ASP A 778 -14.60 5.57 20.72
C ASP A 778 -15.79 4.70 21.18
N ARG A 779 -17.02 5.07 20.79
CA ARG A 779 -18.28 4.44 21.19
C ARG A 779 -19.29 4.26 20.06
N VAL A 780 -18.90 4.52 18.81
CA VAL A 780 -19.81 4.33 17.67
C VAL A 780 -20.14 2.85 17.48
N THR A 781 -21.39 2.56 17.13
CA THR A 781 -21.89 1.21 16.86
C THR A 781 -22.70 1.23 15.58
N SER A 782 -22.48 0.23 14.70
CA SER A 782 -23.30 0.03 13.51
C SER A 782 -24.76 -0.11 13.91
N THR A 783 -25.62 0.71 13.32
CA THR A 783 -27.03 0.86 13.66
C THR A 783 -27.85 0.84 12.37
N VAL A 784 -29.04 0.24 12.41
CA VAL A 784 -29.92 0.11 11.26
C VAL A 784 -31.31 0.66 11.58
N ALA A 785 -31.87 1.41 10.64
CA ALA A 785 -33.28 1.80 10.61
C ALA A 785 -33.93 1.31 9.31
N LYS A 786 -35.21 0.95 9.38
CA LYS A 786 -36.00 0.50 8.23
C LYS A 786 -36.85 1.65 7.69
N LEU A 787 -37.00 1.74 6.37
CA LEU A 787 -38.03 2.59 5.75
C LEU A 787 -39.39 1.89 5.83
N ASP A 788 -40.43 2.61 6.25
CA ASP A 788 -41.78 2.08 6.31
C ASP A 788 -42.31 1.65 4.93
N GLU A 789 -43.20 0.66 4.90
CA GLU A 789 -43.75 0.13 3.65
C GLU A 789 -44.52 1.22 2.88
N GLY A 790 -44.00 1.60 1.70
CA GLY A 790 -44.57 2.68 0.88
C GLY A 790 -44.23 4.10 1.37
N GLY A 791 -43.29 4.23 2.30
CA GLY A 791 -42.77 5.51 2.78
C GLY A 791 -41.95 6.26 1.72
N ASP A 792 -41.89 7.58 1.87
CA ASP A 792 -41.04 8.47 1.08
C ASP A 792 -39.62 8.48 1.67
N ILE A 793 -38.64 8.07 0.87
CA ILE A 793 -37.22 8.02 1.28
C ILE A 793 -36.67 9.38 1.72
N LEU A 794 -37.28 10.49 1.27
CA LEU A 794 -36.92 11.86 1.62
C LEU A 794 -37.60 12.37 2.90
N ASP A 795 -38.61 11.66 3.42
CA ASP A 795 -39.33 12.05 4.63
C ASP A 795 -38.71 11.35 5.86
N PRO A 796 -38.10 12.08 6.80
CA PRO A 796 -37.53 11.50 8.02
C PRO A 796 -38.58 10.78 8.90
N ASP A 797 -39.87 11.15 8.82
CA ASP A 797 -40.94 10.54 9.62
C ASP A 797 -41.31 9.13 9.11
N ASP A 798 -40.98 8.80 7.86
CA ASP A 798 -41.23 7.48 7.25
C ASP A 798 -40.08 6.48 7.52
N TRP A 799 -38.98 6.95 8.10
CA TRP A 799 -37.90 6.10 8.59
C TRP A 799 -38.14 5.73 10.06
N GLY A 800 -38.03 4.44 10.38
CA GLY A 800 -38.21 3.89 11.73
C GLY A 800 -37.08 4.22 12.71
N PHE A 801 -36.62 5.47 12.80
CA PHE A 801 -35.50 5.89 13.66
C PHE A 801 -35.76 5.69 15.16
N ASP A 802 -37.02 5.81 15.58
CA ASP A 802 -37.45 5.48 16.95
C ASP A 802 -37.28 3.98 17.27
N GLU A 803 -37.27 3.14 16.24
CA GLU A 803 -37.08 1.69 16.33
C GLU A 803 -35.68 1.25 15.89
N ALA A 804 -34.77 2.17 15.59
CA ALA A 804 -33.42 1.87 15.11
C ALA A 804 -32.68 0.93 16.08
N GLN A 805 -32.12 -0.14 15.54
CA GLN A 805 -31.46 -1.19 16.31
C GLN A 805 -29.95 -1.15 16.11
N PRO A 806 -29.13 -1.20 17.19
CA PRO A 806 -27.72 -1.51 17.02
C PRO A 806 -27.59 -2.95 16.50
N VAL A 807 -26.58 -3.18 15.67
CA VAL A 807 -26.30 -4.54 15.19
C VAL A 807 -25.69 -5.34 16.34
N VAL A 808 -26.22 -6.55 16.56
CA VAL A 808 -25.88 -7.41 17.71
C VAL A 808 -25.58 -8.84 17.27
N ARG A 809 -24.90 -9.59 18.14
CA ARG A 809 -24.69 -11.04 17.98
C ARG A 809 -26.01 -11.80 17.95
N GLU A 810 -25.96 -13.07 17.56
CA GLU A 810 -27.10 -13.98 17.58
C GLU A 810 -27.79 -14.02 18.96
N ASP A 811 -27.05 -13.96 20.06
CA ASP A 811 -27.61 -13.97 21.42
C ASP A 811 -28.20 -12.62 21.90
N GLY A 812 -28.12 -11.58 21.06
CA GLY A 812 -28.58 -10.22 21.36
C GLY A 812 -27.57 -9.34 22.11
N THR A 813 -26.33 -9.82 22.34
CA THR A 813 -25.28 -9.01 22.95
C THR A 813 -24.58 -8.10 21.93
N ALA A 814 -24.07 -6.95 22.38
CA ALA A 814 -23.40 -5.98 21.52
C ALA A 814 -22.14 -6.56 20.86
N LEU A 815 -21.95 -6.35 19.56
CA LEU A 815 -20.78 -6.83 18.81
C LEU A 815 -19.45 -6.44 19.48
N LYS A 816 -19.34 -5.20 19.96
CA LYS A 816 -18.14 -4.71 20.66
C LYS A 816 -18.49 -3.71 21.76
N SER A 817 -18.55 -4.14 23.02
CA SER A 817 -18.93 -3.26 24.14
C SER A 817 -17.83 -2.30 24.62
N ASP A 818 -16.58 -2.69 24.40
CA ASP A 818 -15.35 -1.99 24.79
C ASP A 818 -14.65 -1.29 23.62
N GLY A 819 -15.36 -1.13 22.51
CA GLY A 819 -14.81 -0.65 21.26
C GLY A 819 -15.85 -0.01 20.36
N ILE A 820 -15.61 -0.13 19.06
CA ILE A 820 -16.45 0.44 18.01
C ILE A 820 -16.76 -0.60 16.93
N THR A 821 -17.89 -0.40 16.27
CA THR A 821 -18.26 -1.03 14.99
C THR A 821 -18.77 0.07 14.05
N LEU A 822 -18.31 0.06 12.81
CA LEU A 822 -18.64 1.07 11.80
C LEU A 822 -18.53 0.47 10.40
N ASP A 823 -18.96 1.25 9.40
CA ASP A 823 -18.79 0.97 7.97
C ASP A 823 -19.36 -0.40 7.58
N MET A 824 -20.58 -0.66 8.03
CA MET A 824 -21.20 -1.96 7.81
C MET A 824 -21.97 -1.96 6.49
N THR A 825 -21.62 -2.92 5.63
CA THR A 825 -22.26 -3.15 4.34
C THR A 825 -22.91 -4.54 4.32
N TYR A 826 -23.91 -4.72 3.45
CA TYR A 826 -24.64 -5.98 3.29
C TYR A 826 -24.56 -6.46 1.85
N PHE A 827 -24.50 -7.79 1.67
CA PHE A 827 -24.54 -8.41 0.35
C PHE A 827 -25.09 -9.84 0.44
N GLU A 828 -25.51 -10.37 -0.70
CA GLU A 828 -26.03 -11.73 -0.84
C GLU A 828 -25.05 -12.54 -1.70
N ALA A 829 -24.72 -13.75 -1.26
CA ALA A 829 -23.95 -14.68 -2.07
C ALA A 829 -24.50 -16.10 -1.90
N ASN A 830 -24.80 -16.76 -3.02
CA ASN A 830 -25.27 -18.15 -3.08
C ASN A 830 -26.50 -18.47 -2.20
N GLY A 831 -27.45 -17.54 -2.18
CA GLY A 831 -28.69 -17.58 -1.41
C GLY A 831 -28.54 -17.24 0.07
N GLN A 832 -27.34 -16.83 0.53
CA GLN A 832 -27.05 -16.46 1.91
C GLN A 832 -26.70 -14.98 2.00
N TRP A 833 -27.30 -14.28 2.96
CA TRP A 833 -26.98 -12.88 3.23
C TRP A 833 -25.88 -12.76 4.27
N TYR A 834 -25.01 -11.77 4.05
CA TYR A 834 -23.86 -11.45 4.89
C TYR A 834 -23.87 -9.97 5.26
N ALA A 835 -23.28 -9.68 6.41
CA ALA A 835 -22.84 -8.34 6.79
C ALA A 835 -21.32 -8.34 6.91
N MET A 836 -20.66 -7.31 6.39
CA MET A 836 -19.23 -7.06 6.58
C MET A 836 -19.01 -5.66 7.13
N TRP A 837 -18.08 -5.50 8.09
CA TRP A 837 -17.88 -4.22 8.78
C TRP A 837 -16.46 -4.07 9.35
N SER A 838 -16.11 -2.85 9.75
CA SER A 838 -14.87 -2.57 10.51
C SER A 838 -15.12 -2.56 12.01
N GLN A 839 -14.23 -3.18 12.78
CA GLN A 839 -14.35 -3.28 14.24
C GLN A 839 -13.00 -3.22 14.94
N ARG A 840 -12.93 -2.51 16.07
CA ARG A 840 -11.77 -2.49 16.98
C ARG A 840 -12.11 -2.26 18.44
N THR A 841 -11.21 -2.67 19.32
CA THR A 841 -11.19 -2.22 20.72
C THR A 841 -10.69 -0.78 20.77
N THR A 842 -11.32 0.08 21.59
CA THR A 842 -10.86 1.46 21.83
C THR A 842 -10.64 1.75 23.31
N ARG A 843 -11.10 0.85 24.20
CA ARG A 843 -11.03 1.00 25.65
C ARG A 843 -10.68 -0.32 26.32
N PRO A 844 -9.75 -0.35 27.29
CA PRO A 844 -8.92 0.77 27.76
C PRO A 844 -7.71 1.08 26.85
N TYR A 845 -7.54 0.35 25.75
CA TYR A 845 -6.47 0.50 24.76
C TYR A 845 -7.06 0.43 23.34
N ILE A 846 -6.27 0.78 22.34
CA ILE A 846 -6.67 0.77 20.92
C ILE A 846 -5.95 -0.39 20.23
N ASP A 847 -6.75 -1.28 19.62
CA ASP A 847 -6.27 -2.37 18.75
C ASP A 847 -6.34 -1.94 17.27
N SER A 848 -5.88 -2.79 16.35
CA SER A 848 -6.14 -2.58 14.92
C SER A 848 -7.64 -2.56 14.63
N ALA A 849 -8.05 -1.77 13.62
CA ALA A 849 -9.37 -1.91 13.00
C ALA A 849 -9.28 -2.97 11.91
N ASP A 850 -10.06 -4.03 12.10
CA ASP A 850 -10.06 -5.22 11.25
C ASP A 850 -11.42 -5.34 10.55
N LEU A 851 -11.46 -6.02 9.40
CA LEU A 851 -12.71 -6.35 8.70
C LEU A 851 -13.26 -7.67 9.20
N TRP A 852 -14.55 -7.65 9.56
CA TRP A 852 -15.29 -8.81 10.07
C TRP A 852 -16.45 -9.13 9.16
N ILE A 853 -16.80 -10.42 9.05
CA ILE A 853 -17.96 -10.92 8.31
C ILE A 853 -18.80 -11.85 9.20
N ALA A 854 -20.12 -11.88 8.96
CA ALA A 854 -21.04 -12.85 9.54
C ALA A 854 -22.28 -13.01 8.65
N THR A 855 -23.02 -14.10 8.81
CA THR A 855 -24.32 -14.27 8.14
C THR A 855 -25.43 -13.49 8.85
N ILE A 856 -26.44 -13.05 8.10
CA ILE A 856 -27.64 -12.36 8.62
C ILE A 856 -28.93 -12.92 8.00
N ASP A 857 -30.06 -12.66 8.67
CA ASP A 857 -31.39 -12.78 8.06
C ASP A 857 -31.79 -11.39 7.53
N PRO A 858 -32.09 -11.22 6.23
CA PRO A 858 -32.43 -9.91 5.67
C PRO A 858 -33.71 -9.30 6.26
N ALA A 859 -34.57 -10.10 6.90
CA ALA A 859 -35.73 -9.59 7.64
C ALA A 859 -35.35 -9.00 9.02
N GLN A 860 -34.17 -9.34 9.54
CA GLN A 860 -33.62 -8.87 10.82
C GLN A 860 -32.14 -8.50 10.70
N PRO A 861 -31.75 -7.55 9.82
CA PRO A 861 -30.35 -7.28 9.49
C PRO A 861 -29.53 -6.77 10.69
N TRP A 862 -30.20 -6.29 11.75
CA TRP A 862 -29.57 -5.89 13.01
C TRP A 862 -29.15 -7.06 13.91
N ARG A 863 -29.35 -8.32 13.50
CA ARG A 863 -29.00 -9.50 14.30
C ARG A 863 -28.25 -10.54 13.47
N LEU A 864 -27.01 -10.82 13.87
CA LEU A 864 -26.20 -11.87 13.26
C LEU A 864 -26.83 -13.26 13.46
N THR A 865 -26.60 -14.16 12.51
CA THR A 865 -27.05 -15.56 12.52
C THR A 865 -25.88 -16.56 12.58
N SER A 866 -24.64 -16.05 12.61
CA SER A 866 -23.41 -16.81 12.86
C SER A 866 -22.52 -16.07 13.85
N ASP A 867 -21.45 -16.75 14.30
CA ASP A 867 -20.30 -16.06 14.87
C ASP A 867 -19.64 -15.15 13.82
N ALA A 868 -19.08 -14.04 14.29
CA ALA A 868 -18.32 -13.11 13.46
C ALA A 868 -16.89 -13.61 13.25
N VAL A 869 -16.38 -13.51 12.02
CA VAL A 869 -15.04 -13.95 11.63
C VAL A 869 -14.24 -12.76 11.11
N THR A 870 -12.98 -12.63 11.52
CA THR A 870 -12.04 -11.63 10.96
C THR A 870 -11.50 -12.12 9.62
N ILE A 871 -11.70 -11.35 8.55
CA ILE A 871 -11.26 -11.70 7.19
C ILE A 871 -10.00 -10.95 6.80
N ALA A 872 -9.89 -9.67 7.18
CA ALA A 872 -8.71 -8.88 6.87
C ALA A 872 -8.31 -8.02 8.05
N ARG A 873 -7.00 -7.92 8.23
CA ARG A 873 -6.33 -7.03 9.20
C ARG A 873 -5.46 -6.05 8.41
N PRO A 874 -5.04 -4.91 9.00
CA PRO A 874 -4.05 -4.06 8.36
C PRO A 874 -2.71 -4.80 8.42
N THR A 875 -2.35 -5.49 7.35
CA THR A 875 -1.19 -6.40 7.29
C THR A 875 0.02 -5.70 6.72
N TYR A 876 -0.16 -4.89 5.67
CA TYR A 876 0.95 -4.26 4.95
C TYR A 876 1.22 -2.85 5.48
N ALA A 877 2.46 -2.38 5.37
CA ALA A 877 2.84 -1.06 5.92
C ALA A 877 2.01 0.10 5.33
N TRP A 878 1.52 -0.02 4.08
CA TRP A 878 0.67 1.00 3.47
C TRP A 878 -0.69 1.17 4.17
N GLU A 879 -1.14 0.17 4.92
CA GLU A 879 -2.39 0.16 5.69
C GLU A 879 -2.21 0.66 7.13
N ARG A 880 -0.99 1.09 7.49
CA ARG A 880 -0.53 1.15 8.89
C ARG A 880 0.09 2.49 9.30
N SER A 881 -0.24 3.59 8.61
CA SER A 881 0.00 4.94 9.18
C SER A 881 -0.78 5.09 10.48
N THR A 882 -2.03 4.60 10.44
CA THR A 882 -2.81 4.08 11.56
C THR A 882 -3.23 2.66 11.20
N GLU A 883 -3.18 1.71 12.13
CA GLU A 883 -3.51 0.30 11.89
C GLU A 883 -5.01 0.11 11.64
N VAL A 884 -5.45 0.35 10.40
CA VAL A 884 -6.85 0.38 10.01
C VAL A 884 -7.06 -0.29 8.66
N VAL A 885 -8.06 -1.18 8.61
CA VAL A 885 -8.83 -1.51 7.41
C VAL A 885 -10.32 -1.26 7.69
N GLU A 886 -10.97 -0.50 6.83
CA GLU A 886 -12.35 -0.03 7.01
C GLU A 886 -13.06 0.22 5.66
N GLY A 887 -14.29 0.73 5.66
CA GLY A 887 -15.07 0.98 4.44
C GLY A 887 -15.15 -0.18 3.45
N PRO A 888 -15.51 -1.42 3.86
CA PRO A 888 -15.68 -2.53 2.94
C PRO A 888 -16.90 -2.32 2.03
N PHE A 889 -16.79 -2.65 0.75
CA PHE A 889 -17.92 -2.70 -0.17
C PHE A 889 -17.78 -3.88 -1.14
N ALA A 890 -18.85 -4.65 -1.31
CA ALA A 890 -18.86 -5.89 -2.07
C ALA A 890 -19.36 -5.71 -3.52
N LEU A 891 -18.71 -6.40 -4.46
CA LEU A 891 -19.09 -6.47 -5.86
C LEU A 891 -19.04 -7.91 -6.37
N HIS A 892 -20.02 -8.29 -7.17
CA HIS A 892 -20.05 -9.57 -7.88
C HIS A 892 -19.41 -9.40 -9.26
N HIS A 893 -18.44 -10.25 -9.59
CA HIS A 893 -17.80 -10.23 -10.90
C HIS A 893 -17.22 -11.60 -11.27
N ASP A 894 -17.62 -12.14 -12.42
CA ASP A 894 -17.06 -13.37 -13.00
C ASP A 894 -17.02 -14.59 -12.05
N GLY A 895 -18.05 -14.74 -11.21
CA GLY A 895 -18.15 -15.84 -10.23
C GLY A 895 -17.28 -15.64 -8.98
N LYS A 896 -16.73 -14.44 -8.80
CA LYS A 896 -15.99 -14.00 -7.61
C LYS A 896 -16.75 -12.88 -6.89
N LEU A 897 -16.59 -12.87 -5.58
CA LEU A 897 -16.93 -11.74 -4.74
C LEU A 897 -15.67 -10.92 -4.52
N VAL A 898 -15.72 -9.65 -4.91
CA VAL A 898 -14.64 -8.67 -4.77
C VAL A 898 -15.03 -7.67 -3.71
N ILE A 899 -14.18 -7.47 -2.70
CA ILE A 899 -14.40 -6.47 -1.66
C ILE A 899 -13.33 -5.39 -1.79
N THR A 900 -13.74 -4.15 -2.08
CA THR A 900 -12.81 -3.03 -1.86
C THR A 900 -12.89 -2.57 -0.42
N PHE A 901 -11.75 -2.18 0.14
CA PHE A 901 -11.67 -1.61 1.48
C PHE A 901 -10.66 -0.46 1.49
N SER A 902 -10.72 0.39 2.50
CA SER A 902 -9.76 1.47 2.70
C SER A 902 -8.83 1.16 3.86
N GLY A 903 -7.57 1.56 3.73
CA GLY A 903 -6.55 1.35 4.75
C GLY A 903 -5.84 2.62 5.17
N ALA A 904 -5.10 2.54 6.29
CA ALA A 904 -4.34 3.65 6.87
C ALA A 904 -5.23 4.79 7.44
N GLY A 905 -4.61 5.91 7.81
CA GLY A 905 -5.31 7.08 8.35
C GLY A 905 -5.99 7.91 7.25
N THR A 906 -7.11 8.58 7.57
CA THR A 906 -7.93 9.41 6.66
C THR A 906 -7.25 10.73 6.22
N ASP A 907 -5.93 10.75 6.16
CA ASP A 907 -5.09 11.80 5.63
C ASP A 907 -4.59 11.40 4.23
N ARG A 908 -3.42 11.90 3.79
CA ARG A 908 -2.88 11.57 2.46
C ARG A 908 -2.47 10.10 2.32
N THR A 909 -2.30 9.39 3.43
CA THR A 909 -1.94 7.97 3.46
C THR A 909 -3.12 7.04 3.26
N TYR A 910 -4.36 7.55 3.23
CA TYR A 910 -5.55 6.75 2.95
C TYR A 910 -5.49 6.19 1.53
N MET A 911 -5.73 4.89 1.39
CA MET A 911 -5.61 4.14 0.14
C MET A 911 -6.69 3.06 0.06
N VAL A 912 -6.99 2.61 -1.16
CA VAL A 912 -7.97 1.54 -1.40
C VAL A 912 -7.25 0.23 -1.74
N GLY A 913 -7.59 -0.84 -1.04
CA GLY A 913 -7.17 -2.21 -1.32
C GLY A 913 -8.33 -3.09 -1.81
N GLN A 914 -8.03 -4.35 -2.11
CA GLN A 914 -8.99 -5.33 -2.62
C GLN A 914 -8.78 -6.70 -1.97
N LEU A 915 -9.89 -7.34 -1.62
CA LEU A 915 -10.00 -8.76 -1.29
C LEU A 915 -10.80 -9.46 -2.40
N GLU A 916 -10.50 -10.72 -2.65
CA GLU A 916 -11.23 -11.56 -3.60
C GLU A 916 -11.45 -12.96 -3.03
N VAL A 917 -12.57 -13.56 -3.39
CA VAL A 917 -12.92 -14.94 -3.05
C VAL A 917 -13.84 -15.50 -4.13
N ASP A 918 -13.74 -16.80 -4.41
CA ASP A 918 -14.72 -17.47 -5.27
C ASP A 918 -16.09 -17.47 -4.57
N GLU A 919 -17.16 -17.12 -5.28
CA GLU A 919 -18.49 -16.96 -4.65
C GLU A 919 -18.99 -18.25 -4.00
N ASP A 920 -18.60 -19.41 -4.53
CA ASP A 920 -18.97 -20.74 -4.03
C ASP A 920 -18.04 -21.29 -2.93
N ALA A 921 -17.00 -20.53 -2.54
CA ALA A 921 -16.18 -20.86 -1.39
C ALA A 921 -16.90 -20.58 -0.06
N ASP A 922 -16.31 -21.06 1.04
CA ASP A 922 -16.78 -20.70 2.39
C ASP A 922 -16.32 -19.28 2.71
N LEU A 923 -17.24 -18.31 2.63
CA LEU A 923 -16.96 -16.89 2.90
C LEU A 923 -16.62 -16.61 4.37
N LEU A 924 -16.94 -17.54 5.29
CA LEU A 924 -16.56 -17.46 6.70
C LEU A 924 -15.20 -18.12 7.02
N ASP A 925 -14.50 -18.66 6.02
CA ASP A 925 -13.13 -19.16 6.17
C ASP A 925 -12.14 -18.09 5.68
N PRO A 926 -11.32 -17.48 6.56
CA PRO A 926 -10.34 -16.47 6.17
C PRO A 926 -9.33 -16.96 5.12
N THR A 927 -9.07 -18.27 5.05
CA THR A 927 -8.12 -18.85 4.09
C THR A 927 -8.67 -18.95 2.67
N SER A 928 -9.99 -18.76 2.49
CA SER A 928 -10.62 -18.65 1.16
C SER A 928 -10.34 -17.30 0.49
N TRP A 929 -9.94 -16.29 1.26
CA TRP A 929 -9.80 -14.92 0.78
C TRP A 929 -8.37 -14.63 0.34
N THR A 930 -8.24 -14.02 -0.84
CA THR A 930 -6.97 -13.46 -1.32
C THR A 930 -6.99 -11.96 -1.14
N LYS A 931 -5.95 -11.41 -0.51
CA LYS A 931 -5.73 -9.97 -0.39
C LYS A 931 -4.63 -9.53 -1.36
N LEU A 932 -4.92 -8.53 -2.19
CA LEU A 932 -3.90 -8.02 -3.13
C LEU A 932 -2.79 -7.30 -2.36
N ASN A 933 -1.53 -7.50 -2.77
CA ASN A 933 -0.39 -6.87 -2.08
C ASN A 933 -0.35 -5.35 -2.29
N ALA A 934 -0.61 -4.90 -3.53
CA ALA A 934 -0.54 -3.51 -3.93
C ALA A 934 -1.90 -2.79 -3.82
N PRO A 935 -1.95 -1.55 -3.32
CA PRO A 935 -3.18 -0.76 -3.29
C PRO A 935 -3.65 -0.43 -4.72
N LEU A 936 -4.97 -0.38 -4.91
CA LEU A 936 -5.61 -0.03 -6.18
C LEU A 936 -5.63 1.48 -6.43
N LEU A 937 -5.75 2.26 -5.36
CA LEU A 937 -5.89 3.71 -5.46
C LEU A 937 -5.13 4.39 -4.32
N THR A 938 -4.30 5.35 -4.70
CA THR A 938 -3.43 6.11 -3.78
C THR A 938 -3.47 7.60 -4.10
N SER A 939 -2.85 8.41 -3.23
CA SER A 939 -2.61 9.83 -3.52
C SER A 939 -1.75 10.11 -4.77
N ALA A 940 -1.04 9.10 -5.30
CA ALA A 940 -0.27 9.23 -6.54
C ALA A 940 -1.12 8.98 -7.80
N SER A 941 -2.24 8.25 -7.65
CA SER A 941 -3.05 7.77 -8.78
C SER A 941 -3.68 8.89 -9.59
N VAL A 942 -4.18 9.95 -8.93
CA VAL A 942 -4.77 11.11 -9.61
C VAL A 942 -4.19 12.41 -9.03
N PRO A 943 -3.48 13.23 -9.84
CA PRO A 943 -2.84 14.45 -9.36
C PRO A 943 -3.82 15.40 -8.64
N GLY A 944 -3.46 15.81 -7.43
CA GLY A 944 -4.25 16.75 -6.62
C GLY A 944 -5.38 16.12 -5.81
N GLN A 945 -5.62 14.80 -5.94
CA GLN A 945 -6.54 14.04 -5.10
C GLN A 945 -5.74 13.27 -4.05
N PHE A 946 -5.94 13.59 -2.78
CA PHE A 946 -5.17 12.98 -1.69
C PHE A 946 -6.04 12.19 -0.73
N GLY A 947 -5.56 11.03 -0.31
CA GLY A 947 -6.29 10.13 0.59
C GLY A 947 -7.63 9.66 0.01
N PRO A 948 -7.68 9.15 -1.23
CA PRO A 948 -8.94 8.70 -1.80
C PRO A 948 -9.39 7.38 -1.16
N GLY A 949 -10.68 7.24 -0.86
CA GLY A 949 -11.22 5.98 -0.35
C GLY A 949 -12.67 6.04 0.11
N HIS A 950 -13.01 5.05 0.94
CA HIS A 950 -14.36 4.71 1.41
C HIS A 950 -15.35 4.66 0.25
N ASN A 951 -15.08 3.76 -0.68
CA ASN A 951 -15.81 3.62 -1.92
C ASN A 951 -17.14 2.91 -1.71
N ALA A 952 -18.17 3.36 -2.43
CA ALA A 952 -19.36 2.57 -2.71
C ALA A 952 -19.58 2.50 -4.22
N TYR A 953 -20.46 1.62 -4.68
CA TYR A 953 -20.66 1.35 -6.10
C TYR A 953 -22.13 1.21 -6.44
N PHE A 954 -22.49 1.63 -7.66
CA PHE A 954 -23.78 1.36 -8.27
C PHE A 954 -23.61 1.18 -9.79
N THR A 955 -24.58 0.55 -10.41
CA THR A 955 -24.64 0.43 -11.88
C THR A 955 -25.62 1.47 -12.41
N ASP A 956 -25.16 2.28 -13.37
CA ASP A 956 -25.97 3.32 -14.01
C ASP A 956 -27.02 2.72 -14.97
N THR A 957 -27.96 3.55 -15.42
CA THR A 957 -29.05 3.17 -16.35
C THR A 957 -28.56 2.59 -17.69
N ASP A 958 -27.32 2.90 -18.08
CA ASP A 958 -26.66 2.38 -19.28
C ASP A 958 -25.79 1.13 -18.99
N GLY A 959 -25.75 0.63 -17.76
CA GLY A 959 -24.92 -0.51 -17.37
C GLY A 959 -23.48 -0.12 -16.97
N THR A 960 -23.11 1.16 -17.00
CA THR A 960 -21.80 1.61 -16.53
C THR A 960 -21.68 1.42 -15.01
N LEU A 961 -20.63 0.73 -14.58
CA LEU A 961 -20.28 0.65 -13.16
C LEU A 961 -19.68 1.98 -12.71
N ILE A 962 -20.21 2.56 -11.64
CA ILE A 962 -19.76 3.85 -11.10
C ILE A 962 -19.40 3.66 -9.63
N THR A 963 -18.24 4.20 -9.23
CA THR A 963 -17.89 4.34 -7.81
C THR A 963 -18.22 5.73 -7.31
N SER A 964 -18.81 5.83 -6.12
CA SER A 964 -18.76 7.03 -5.30
C SER A 964 -17.53 6.96 -4.39
N ILE A 965 -16.79 8.06 -4.29
CA ILE A 965 -15.51 8.12 -3.58
C ILE A 965 -15.32 9.47 -2.91
N HIS A 966 -14.64 9.52 -1.76
CA HIS A 966 -14.14 10.79 -1.24
C HIS A 966 -12.63 10.93 -1.44
N ALA A 967 -12.15 12.16 -1.54
CA ALA A 967 -10.75 12.48 -1.35
C ALA A 967 -10.60 13.94 -0.86
N ARG A 968 -9.39 14.32 -0.46
CA ARG A 968 -9.01 15.72 -0.22
C ARG A 968 -8.50 16.33 -1.51
N VAL A 969 -9.30 17.18 -2.13
CA VAL A 969 -8.88 17.90 -3.35
C VAL A 969 -7.98 19.07 -2.97
N ASN A 970 -6.75 19.10 -3.50
CA ASN A 970 -5.75 20.16 -3.27
C ASN A 970 -5.48 20.47 -1.79
N GLY A 971 -5.55 19.45 -0.92
CA GLY A 971 -5.33 19.58 0.53
C GLY A 971 -6.51 20.15 1.32
N GLY A 972 -7.69 20.25 0.71
CA GLY A 972 -8.93 20.67 1.37
C GLY A 972 -9.54 19.64 2.34
N PRO A 973 -10.79 19.86 2.78
CA PRO A 973 -11.56 18.82 3.48
C PRO A 973 -11.82 17.62 2.56
N ARG A 974 -12.28 16.51 3.14
CA ARG A 974 -12.81 15.40 2.34
C ARG A 974 -14.07 15.87 1.62
N VAL A 975 -14.11 15.64 0.31
CA VAL A 975 -15.25 15.93 -0.57
C VAL A 975 -15.58 14.68 -1.37
N SER A 976 -16.85 14.48 -1.67
CA SER A 976 -17.36 13.31 -2.39
C SER A 976 -17.39 13.56 -3.89
N GLY A 977 -17.25 12.49 -4.67
CA GLY A 977 -17.27 12.48 -6.12
C GLY A 977 -17.71 11.13 -6.66
N VAL A 978 -17.81 11.06 -7.99
CA VAL A 978 -18.13 9.83 -8.73
C VAL A 978 -17.16 9.60 -9.87
N ARG A 979 -16.91 8.35 -10.21
CA ARG A 979 -16.08 7.96 -11.35
C ARG A 979 -16.56 6.64 -11.96
N ALA A 980 -16.60 6.55 -13.29
CA ALA A 980 -16.82 5.28 -13.97
C ALA A 980 -15.64 4.33 -13.71
N VAL A 981 -15.95 3.09 -13.36
CA VAL A 981 -14.97 2.05 -13.05
C VAL A 981 -15.08 0.94 -14.09
N ARG A 982 -13.95 0.34 -14.42
CA ARG A 982 -13.86 -0.85 -15.27
C ARG A 982 -13.10 -1.94 -14.55
N TRP A 983 -13.39 -3.17 -14.95
CA TRP A 983 -12.58 -4.34 -14.60
C TRP A 983 -11.36 -4.38 -15.51
N GLY A 984 -10.17 -4.41 -14.91
CA GLY A 984 -8.93 -4.63 -15.63
C GLY A 984 -8.74 -6.10 -16.00
N GLU A 985 -7.74 -6.39 -16.83
CA GLU A 985 -7.45 -7.78 -17.27
C GLU A 985 -7.19 -8.74 -16.10
N PHE A 986 -6.62 -8.24 -15.00
CA PHE A 986 -6.23 -9.02 -13.83
C PHE A 986 -7.32 -9.14 -12.75
N GLY A 987 -8.58 -8.85 -13.08
CA GLY A 987 -9.70 -8.90 -12.12
C GLY A 987 -9.74 -7.75 -11.10
N ASN A 988 -8.79 -6.81 -11.17
CA ASN A 988 -8.77 -5.63 -10.31
C ASN A 988 -9.65 -4.50 -10.86
N LEU A 989 -10.24 -3.71 -9.96
CA LEU A 989 -10.95 -2.50 -10.35
C LEU A 989 -9.98 -1.39 -10.78
N LEU A 990 -10.28 -0.75 -11.91
CA LEU A 990 -9.56 0.43 -12.41
C LEU A 990 -10.15 1.72 -11.81
N LEU A 991 -9.85 1.96 -10.53
CA LEU A 991 -10.39 3.11 -9.77
C LEU A 991 -9.76 4.46 -10.13
N ASP A 992 -8.61 4.46 -10.79
CA ASP A 992 -7.88 5.66 -11.16
C ASP A 992 -8.21 6.16 -12.57
N LEU A 993 -9.03 5.44 -13.35
CA LEU A 993 -9.31 5.74 -14.76
C LEU A 993 -10.08 7.05 -14.94
N THR A 994 -9.35 8.16 -15.05
CA THR A 994 -9.88 9.52 -15.22
C THR A 994 -10.57 9.70 -16.58
N ALA A 995 -11.49 10.67 -16.70
CA ALA A 995 -12.27 10.86 -17.92
C ALA A 995 -11.43 11.07 -19.19
N ASP A 996 -10.26 11.71 -19.08
CA ASP A 996 -9.31 11.87 -20.18
C ASP A 996 -8.62 10.56 -20.60
N ARG A 997 -8.60 9.55 -19.74
CA ARG A 997 -8.09 8.20 -20.02
C ARG A 997 -9.18 7.18 -20.35
N GLN A 998 -10.42 7.40 -19.90
CA GLN A 998 -11.58 6.55 -20.24
C GLN A 998 -11.85 6.54 -21.76
N ALA A 999 -11.72 7.69 -22.40
CA ALA A 999 -11.78 7.85 -23.85
C ALA A 999 -10.83 8.98 -24.28
N LEU A 1000 -9.81 8.65 -25.07
CA LEU A 1000 -8.87 9.64 -25.59
C LEU A 1000 -9.58 10.58 -26.57
N PRO A 1001 -9.20 11.87 -26.66
CA PRO A 1001 -9.86 12.85 -27.54
C PRO A 1001 -10.04 12.38 -28.99
N GLU A 1002 -9.08 11.64 -29.54
CA GLU A 1002 -9.10 11.06 -30.88
C GLU A 1002 -10.11 9.92 -31.08
N ASN A 1003 -10.58 9.29 -29.99
CA ASN A 1003 -11.45 8.11 -30.02
C ASN A 1003 -12.89 8.41 -29.59
N ARG A 1004 -13.20 9.64 -29.14
CA ARG A 1004 -14.48 9.97 -28.50
C ARG A 1004 -15.66 10.05 -29.47
N ASP A 1005 -15.43 10.46 -30.70
CA ASP A 1005 -16.50 10.66 -31.68
C ASP A 1005 -16.75 9.36 -32.44
N VAL A 1006 -18.00 8.90 -32.42
CA VAL A 1006 -18.46 7.68 -33.08
C VAL A 1006 -19.65 7.97 -34.00
N THR A 1007 -19.97 7.03 -34.88
CA THR A 1007 -21.10 7.16 -35.82
C THR A 1007 -21.84 5.83 -35.90
N LEU A 1008 -23.15 5.87 -35.68
CA LEU A 1008 -24.05 4.75 -35.89
C LEU A 1008 -24.70 4.89 -37.27
N THR A 1009 -24.65 3.82 -38.06
CA THR A 1009 -25.40 3.75 -39.32
C THR A 1009 -26.77 3.13 -39.07
N ILE A 1010 -27.83 3.83 -39.46
CA ILE A 1010 -29.21 3.32 -39.44
C ILE A 1010 -29.66 3.08 -40.88
N THR A 1011 -30.03 1.84 -41.20
CA THR A 1011 -30.55 1.47 -42.52
C THR A 1011 -32.04 1.14 -42.45
N VAL A 1012 -32.87 1.94 -43.12
CA VAL A 1012 -34.29 1.70 -43.30
C VAL A 1012 -34.47 0.84 -44.56
N THR A 1013 -34.94 -0.38 -44.38
CA THR A 1013 -35.14 -1.36 -45.46
C THR A 1013 -36.60 -1.36 -45.93
N GLY A 1014 -36.81 -1.50 -47.24
CA GLY A 1014 -38.15 -1.59 -47.81
C GLY A 1014 -38.85 -2.88 -47.38
N LEU A 1015 -40.17 -2.81 -47.16
CA LEU A 1015 -41.01 -4.00 -46.93
C LEU A 1015 -40.77 -5.02 -48.05
N ALA A 1016 -40.42 -6.26 -47.71
CA ALA A 1016 -40.33 -7.34 -48.67
C ALA A 1016 -41.68 -7.48 -49.41
N GLU A 1017 -41.69 -7.32 -50.74
CA GLU A 1017 -42.93 -7.51 -51.50
C GLU A 1017 -43.46 -8.94 -51.28
N PRO A 1018 -44.78 -9.13 -51.01
CA PRO A 1018 -45.33 -10.45 -50.80
C PRO A 1018 -45.09 -11.33 -52.04
N ILE A 1019 -44.50 -12.50 -51.80
CA ILE A 1019 -44.12 -13.46 -52.83
C ILE A 1019 -45.37 -14.07 -53.49
N LEU A 1020 -46.54 -13.96 -52.86
CA LEU A 1020 -47.81 -14.49 -53.36
C LEU A 1020 -48.91 -13.42 -53.44
N SER A 1021 -49.63 -13.36 -54.57
CA SER A 1021 -50.91 -12.63 -54.66
C SER A 1021 -52.05 -13.51 -55.21
N ALA A 1022 -53.30 -13.19 -54.85
CA ALA A 1022 -54.49 -13.92 -55.28
C ALA A 1022 -55.52 -12.99 -55.94
N ALA A 1023 -56.27 -13.54 -56.88
CA ALA A 1023 -57.45 -12.92 -57.50
C ALA A 1023 -58.56 -13.95 -57.64
N ALA A 1024 -59.83 -13.56 -57.44
CA ALA A 1024 -60.95 -14.48 -57.48
C ALA A 1024 -62.05 -13.97 -58.42
N THR A 1025 -62.54 -14.84 -59.31
CA THR A 1025 -63.61 -14.52 -60.26
C THR A 1025 -64.62 -15.65 -60.32
N THR A 1026 -65.86 -15.34 -60.71
CA THR A 1026 -66.92 -16.33 -60.87
C THR A 1026 -67.30 -16.44 -62.35
N ARG A 1027 -67.65 -17.65 -62.80
CA ARG A 1027 -68.15 -17.87 -64.17
C ARG A 1027 -69.24 -18.92 -64.21
N CYS A 1028 -70.13 -18.82 -65.19
CA CYS A 1028 -71.23 -19.76 -65.37
C CYS A 1028 -70.84 -20.94 -66.26
N VAL A 1029 -71.02 -22.16 -65.75
CA VAL A 1029 -70.80 -23.40 -66.50
C VAL A 1029 -72.02 -24.29 -66.30
N ALA A 1030 -72.72 -24.61 -67.39
CA ALA A 1030 -73.94 -25.44 -67.39
C ALA A 1030 -75.01 -24.99 -66.35
N GLY A 1031 -75.27 -23.67 -66.27
CA GLY A 1031 -76.30 -23.08 -65.39
C GLY A 1031 -75.92 -23.00 -63.90
N ARG A 1032 -74.65 -23.20 -63.55
CA ARG A 1032 -74.12 -23.10 -62.18
C ARG A 1032 -72.85 -22.24 -62.13
N ASN A 1033 -72.64 -21.55 -61.02
CA ASN A 1033 -71.43 -20.78 -60.76
C ASN A 1033 -70.24 -21.71 -60.49
N VAL A 1034 -69.09 -21.35 -61.05
CA VAL A 1034 -67.79 -21.92 -60.75
C VAL A 1034 -66.89 -20.77 -60.31
N LEU A 1035 -66.30 -20.89 -59.12
CA LEU A 1035 -65.35 -19.93 -58.58
C LEU A 1035 -63.95 -20.29 -59.10
N VAL A 1036 -63.23 -19.33 -59.65
CA VAL A 1036 -61.86 -19.48 -60.14
C VAL A 1036 -60.95 -18.56 -59.34
N ALA A 1037 -59.98 -19.16 -58.67
CA ALA A 1037 -58.93 -18.46 -57.95
C ALA A 1037 -57.65 -18.48 -58.79
N THR A 1038 -57.11 -17.32 -59.13
CA THR A 1038 -55.82 -17.14 -59.80
C THR A 1038 -54.81 -16.69 -58.77
N LEU A 1039 -53.73 -17.44 -58.65
CA LEU A 1039 -52.62 -17.18 -57.74
C LEU A 1039 -51.43 -16.75 -58.58
N THR A 1040 -50.68 -15.75 -58.15
CA THR A 1040 -49.42 -15.33 -58.80
C THR A 1040 -48.30 -15.41 -57.79
N ASN A 1041 -47.26 -16.16 -58.13
CA ASN A 1041 -46.01 -16.19 -57.38
C ASN A 1041 -45.06 -15.14 -57.97
N HIS A 1042 -44.82 -14.06 -57.24
CA HIS A 1042 -43.90 -12.97 -57.61
C HIS A 1042 -42.45 -13.26 -57.21
N GLY A 1043 -42.21 -14.32 -56.42
CA GLY A 1043 -40.88 -14.72 -56.00
C GLY A 1043 -40.05 -15.39 -57.09
N THR A 1044 -38.77 -15.59 -56.78
CA THR A 1044 -37.75 -16.16 -57.68
C THR A 1044 -37.66 -17.69 -57.64
N ALA A 1045 -38.36 -18.34 -56.71
CA ALA A 1045 -38.43 -19.81 -56.58
C ALA A 1045 -39.86 -20.34 -56.72
N PRO A 1046 -40.07 -21.60 -57.18
CA PRO A 1046 -41.39 -22.22 -57.21
C PRO A 1046 -41.99 -22.37 -55.81
N GLN A 1047 -43.30 -22.13 -55.69
CA GLN A 1047 -44.06 -22.24 -54.46
C GLN A 1047 -45.14 -23.32 -54.56
N THR A 1048 -45.47 -23.92 -53.42
CA THR A 1048 -46.60 -24.84 -53.30
C THR A 1048 -47.65 -24.22 -52.39
N VAL A 1049 -48.90 -24.09 -52.85
CA VAL A 1049 -49.92 -23.28 -52.18
C VAL A 1049 -51.18 -24.11 -51.88
N THR A 1050 -51.80 -23.88 -50.72
CA THR A 1050 -53.18 -24.31 -50.44
C THR A 1050 -54.14 -23.16 -50.66
N VAL A 1051 -55.19 -23.40 -51.43
CA VAL A 1051 -56.30 -22.45 -51.63
C VAL A 1051 -57.54 -22.94 -50.91
N THR A 1052 -58.07 -22.10 -50.03
CA THR A 1052 -59.27 -22.33 -49.23
C THR A 1052 -60.39 -21.39 -49.67
N THR A 1053 -61.58 -21.96 -49.85
CA THR A 1053 -62.81 -21.24 -50.18
C THR A 1053 -63.98 -21.80 -49.36
N PRO A 1054 -65.10 -21.07 -49.22
CA PRO A 1054 -66.33 -21.62 -48.62
C PRO A 1054 -66.90 -22.86 -49.35
N HIS A 1055 -66.43 -23.14 -50.58
CA HIS A 1055 -66.91 -24.22 -51.42
C HIS A 1055 -65.91 -25.37 -51.56
N GLY A 1056 -64.81 -25.33 -50.81
CA GLY A 1056 -63.82 -26.39 -50.74
C GLY A 1056 -62.38 -25.86 -50.63
N VAL A 1057 -61.47 -26.79 -50.34
CA VAL A 1057 -60.03 -26.56 -50.21
C VAL A 1057 -59.29 -27.34 -51.30
N ARG A 1058 -58.26 -26.74 -51.88
CA ARG A 1058 -57.32 -27.42 -52.77
C ARG A 1058 -55.91 -27.15 -52.29
N SER A 1059 -55.25 -28.21 -51.86
CA SER A 1059 -53.87 -28.15 -51.36
C SER A 1059 -52.86 -28.55 -52.45
N ALA A 1060 -51.59 -28.23 -52.21
CA ALA A 1060 -50.47 -28.64 -53.05
C ALA A 1060 -50.50 -28.11 -54.50
N ILE A 1061 -50.94 -26.86 -54.70
CA ILE A 1061 -50.91 -26.20 -56.01
C ILE A 1061 -49.50 -25.67 -56.25
N ALA A 1062 -48.76 -26.28 -57.18
CA ALA A 1062 -47.43 -25.82 -57.56
C ALA A 1062 -47.51 -24.60 -58.51
N ILE A 1063 -46.80 -23.53 -58.18
CA ILE A 1063 -46.71 -22.29 -58.95
C ILE A 1063 -45.22 -21.97 -59.16
N GLY A 1064 -44.75 -21.99 -60.41
CA GLY A 1064 -43.37 -21.58 -60.71
C GLY A 1064 -43.10 -20.11 -60.38
N ALA A 1065 -41.83 -19.75 -60.21
CA ALA A 1065 -41.38 -18.37 -60.01
C ALA A 1065 -41.88 -17.42 -61.11
N GLY A 1066 -42.42 -16.26 -60.74
CA GLY A 1066 -43.01 -15.27 -61.66
C GLY A 1066 -44.21 -15.78 -62.47
N LYS A 1067 -44.85 -16.89 -62.07
CA LYS A 1067 -45.98 -17.49 -62.80
C LYS A 1067 -47.28 -17.32 -62.04
N SER A 1068 -48.38 -17.35 -62.81
CA SER A 1068 -49.72 -17.46 -62.26
C SER A 1068 -50.34 -18.82 -62.57
N VAL A 1069 -51.10 -19.38 -61.63
CA VAL A 1069 -51.88 -20.61 -61.79
C VAL A 1069 -53.30 -20.36 -61.32
N SER A 1070 -54.28 -20.82 -62.10
CA SER A 1070 -55.70 -20.73 -61.73
C SER A 1070 -56.24 -22.10 -61.33
N THR A 1071 -57.02 -22.14 -60.26
CA THR A 1071 -57.74 -23.33 -59.80
C THR A 1071 -59.22 -23.04 -59.65
N SER A 1072 -60.07 -24.02 -59.93
CA SER A 1072 -61.53 -23.83 -59.93
C SER A 1072 -62.25 -24.70 -58.91
N PHE A 1073 -63.28 -24.13 -58.29
CA PHE A 1073 -64.14 -24.73 -57.29
C PHE A 1073 -65.58 -24.73 -57.80
N ALA A 1074 -66.17 -25.92 -57.92
CA ALA A 1074 -67.57 -26.06 -58.31
C ALA A 1074 -68.46 -25.74 -57.12
N THR A 1075 -69.16 -24.60 -57.15
CA THR A 1075 -70.02 -24.19 -56.03
C THR A 1075 -71.34 -24.96 -56.03
N ARG A 1076 -71.75 -25.48 -57.20
CA ARG A 1076 -73.04 -26.15 -57.47
C ARG A 1076 -74.27 -25.25 -57.25
N LEU A 1077 -74.05 -23.95 -57.07
CA LEU A 1077 -75.09 -22.95 -56.85
C LEU A 1077 -75.43 -22.21 -58.15
N THR A 1078 -76.72 -21.94 -58.38
CA THR A 1078 -77.15 -21.06 -59.50
C THR A 1078 -77.00 -19.58 -59.13
N ASP A 1079 -77.16 -19.25 -57.86
CA ASP A 1079 -76.90 -17.93 -57.28
C ASP A 1079 -75.85 -18.09 -56.18
N LEU A 1080 -74.68 -17.47 -56.37
CA LEU A 1080 -73.52 -17.54 -55.49
C LEU A 1080 -73.37 -16.19 -54.77
N PRO A 1081 -73.39 -16.13 -53.43
CA PRO A 1081 -73.12 -14.90 -52.69
C PRO A 1081 -71.64 -14.45 -52.86
N ALA A 1082 -71.37 -13.18 -52.58
CA ALA A 1082 -70.00 -12.67 -52.53
C ALA A 1082 -69.23 -13.34 -51.38
N GLY A 1083 -67.92 -13.52 -51.53
CA GLY A 1083 -67.07 -14.15 -50.53
C GLY A 1083 -65.59 -13.96 -50.80
N THR A 1084 -64.74 -14.72 -50.10
CA THR A 1084 -63.29 -14.66 -50.23
C THR A 1084 -62.69 -16.00 -50.64
N VAL A 1085 -61.52 -15.91 -51.26
CA VAL A 1085 -60.58 -17.01 -51.45
C VAL A 1085 -59.29 -16.64 -50.72
N THR A 1086 -58.76 -17.57 -49.93
CA THR A 1086 -57.49 -17.42 -49.24
C THR A 1086 -56.50 -18.43 -49.77
N ALA A 1087 -55.28 -18.01 -50.06
CA ALA A 1087 -54.21 -18.83 -50.60
C ALA A 1087 -52.98 -18.73 -49.71
N GLN A 1088 -52.49 -19.86 -49.23
CA GLN A 1088 -51.38 -19.92 -48.27
C GLN A 1088 -50.24 -20.76 -48.83
N ALA A 1089 -49.05 -20.17 -48.95
CA ALA A 1089 -47.84 -20.83 -49.40
C ALA A 1089 -47.29 -21.76 -48.31
N HIS A 1090 -46.84 -22.95 -48.72
CA HIS A 1090 -46.28 -23.96 -47.84
C HIS A 1090 -44.81 -23.64 -47.59
N GLY A 1091 -44.42 -23.54 -46.32
CA GLY A 1091 -43.02 -23.36 -45.92
C GLY A 1091 -42.55 -21.90 -45.81
N SER A 1092 -43.13 -20.95 -46.55
CA SER A 1092 -42.83 -19.51 -46.40
C SER A 1092 -43.80 -18.75 -45.49
N GLY A 1093 -44.96 -19.33 -45.16
CA GLY A 1093 -45.99 -18.69 -44.34
C GLY A 1093 -46.79 -17.58 -45.05
N ASP A 1094 -46.42 -17.21 -46.27
CA ASP A 1094 -47.03 -16.12 -47.05
C ASP A 1094 -48.48 -16.44 -47.44
N GLU A 1095 -49.41 -15.50 -47.20
CA GLU A 1095 -50.84 -15.67 -47.40
C GLU A 1095 -51.44 -14.52 -48.22
N ALA A 1096 -52.23 -14.86 -49.24
CA ALA A 1096 -52.94 -13.90 -50.09
C ALA A 1096 -54.45 -14.17 -50.10
N THR A 1097 -55.24 -13.14 -49.80
CA THR A 1097 -56.71 -13.22 -49.84
C THR A 1097 -57.29 -12.36 -50.95
N ALA A 1098 -58.26 -12.90 -51.69
CA ALA A 1098 -58.97 -12.23 -52.77
C ALA A 1098 -60.49 -12.34 -52.62
N HIS A 1099 -61.20 -11.23 -52.81
CA HIS A 1099 -62.65 -11.19 -52.81
C HIS A 1099 -63.22 -11.53 -54.19
N TYR A 1100 -64.33 -12.26 -54.22
CA TYR A 1100 -65.17 -12.41 -55.41
C TYR A 1100 -66.57 -11.87 -55.16
N PRO A 1101 -67.18 -11.20 -56.15
CA PRO A 1101 -68.54 -10.67 -56.01
C PRO A 1101 -69.59 -11.79 -56.13
N ALA A 1102 -70.82 -11.48 -55.72
CA ALA A 1102 -71.96 -12.37 -55.93
C ALA A 1102 -72.20 -12.61 -57.44
N GLY A 1103 -72.53 -13.83 -57.83
CA GLY A 1103 -72.73 -14.24 -59.23
C GLY A 1103 -74.03 -15.01 -59.43
N SER A 1104 -74.74 -14.76 -60.53
CA SER A 1104 -75.96 -15.50 -60.90
C SER A 1104 -75.81 -16.11 -62.29
N CYS A 1105 -76.21 -17.37 -62.43
CA CYS A 1105 -76.13 -18.16 -63.66
C CYS A 1105 -77.50 -18.61 -64.17
N ARG A 1106 -78.53 -17.81 -63.89
CA ARG A 1106 -79.90 -18.01 -64.39
C ARG A 1106 -80.04 -17.64 -65.86
#